data_AF-A0A7R8WFT9-F1
#
_entry.id   AF-A0A7R8WFT9-F1
#
_cell.length_a   1.000
_cell.length_b   1.000
_cell.length_c   1.000
_cell.angle_alpha   90.00
_cell.angle_beta   90.00
_cell.angle_gamma   90.00
#
_symmetry.space_group_name_H-M   'P 1'
#
loop_
_entity.id
_entity.type
_entity.pdbx_description
1 polymer ?
#
loop_
_entity_poly.entity_id
_entity_poly.type
_entity_poly.pdbx_seq_one_letter_code
_entity_poly.pdbx_strand_id
1 'polypeptide(L)'
;MPAIWLDRLPLPSLAWYSVLSVGLFSASVLFAIRTISSAPDWREHITDEHSSSLWEPPTWLEICIPFVEKNVTAAEVTTFMIRESRCIWTLINMVYCLLILFGHWIQQLVFGELRVLEAQQLKDKFWNFVFYKFIFIFGVMSVQHMHQVILWCSWFSALGFLLLMTQLCQDRFEYLCLAAPDIQARHIRLLGLLLCNTIASFILFGICVFVGLHSGWHVFAFMAAESIMLLIRTLHVVARYAVHLWDVRQRISFEACSFIVYSINFVFELVGLSVDLVHHLHMLFWGNMFVSMASLVVCMQLRYLYYAICSRLYYHRLRTKILAHLISTYPEITCNDRLSICAICWDPLGPGVARQLPCSHVFHLYCLLSWLEQDASCPTCRRTLDITKEGSPVHRRPRMLSWLPSFTVEITPSQMLQERTRHAGRSGGAHTRAMAREIQELFPNLSRITIEEDLRRTGSADQTVENILEGYLTTPVAQHSPLFQTNSSHSPEPSSYGRRSEAVTRPPSSHSPLGFQDVVSDSVVDSVSSNLRSEDGRLDDEDEVLAWLTDSDNLEIEDQIEAVNAKMLSKLIENEEHLAVLFYVEGEKRSEKVLHELENIDDECEATDIDFVRIADTKAAKEYGLSLLPAMIFFTRKFPQVYEGDLTQEEKVLEWLLERKGATPKNDVIDLVDRKQLQRLIDDYENTAVFFYEKACRKECEEILEGLETIDDDAEEQGIRFVKIPDVDFAKQIGITEFPSLVYFEEKIPSIFDGDLLDYEAILDWLVYQKVEDTIENINREMLDNLIKTQEFLAVFFSDIEDNQDCVRSLKKMETIDDEATEFGITIVKMNDNLMAKKYGIRRPPGIVYFRKGKHIKYDGDIMDQEEVLEWLTDPDNMELTDHIEKVNRKMFEKIKERADYLAVFFYSDSKCKQCEKVLNEIENIDDEAANAGIEFVKVDDPRLAKEHGVHALPALLYFRRGSEEPIIYAGTAQVAIRMTKFYPRDNCSHRAGKVGKVRIQKTNGDLKNEERILEWLLAEKDPSGDIIEDMSGDKLRKLISKSESVAVYFCHGLRVESTPATIAGSEFHRRRDHRSKDERGRH
;
A
#
# COMPACT_ATOMS: atom_id res chain seq x y z
N MET A 1 -15.38 1.88 3.96
CA MET A 1 -15.95 3.10 4.57
C MET A 1 -17.49 3.26 4.45
N PRO A 2 -18.36 2.38 5.01
CA PRO A 2 -19.79 2.71 5.20
C PRO A 2 -20.17 3.02 6.66
N ALA A 3 -19.31 2.72 7.64
CA ALA A 3 -19.66 2.76 9.06
C ALA A 3 -19.76 4.18 9.65
N ILE A 4 -18.99 5.14 9.15
CA ILE A 4 -18.89 6.50 9.70
C ILE A 4 -20.21 7.29 9.51
N TRP A 5 -20.97 6.99 8.44
CA TRP A 5 -22.25 7.64 8.15
C TRP A 5 -23.39 7.14 9.05
N LEU A 6 -23.35 5.88 9.50
CA LEU A 6 -24.37 5.28 10.37
C LEU A 6 -24.28 5.79 11.81
N ASP A 7 -23.10 6.21 12.27
CA ASP A 7 -22.88 6.72 13.64
C ASP A 7 -23.38 8.15 13.85
N ARG A 8 -23.62 8.90 12.78
CA ARG A 8 -24.13 10.28 12.84
C ARG A 8 -25.66 10.39 12.72
N LEU A 9 -26.36 9.29 12.46
CA LEU A 9 -27.82 9.27 12.45
C LEU A 9 -28.33 9.11 13.89
N PRO A 10 -29.19 10.00 14.40
CA PRO A 10 -29.85 9.79 15.69
C PRO A 10 -30.82 8.62 15.53
N LEU A 11 -30.33 7.40 15.77
CA LEU A 11 -31.18 6.22 15.74
C LEU A 11 -32.25 6.37 16.83
N PRO A 12 -33.53 6.12 16.51
CA PRO A 12 -34.60 6.19 17.49
C PRO A 12 -34.30 5.24 18.65
N SER A 13 -34.57 5.68 19.88
CA SER A 13 -34.40 4.81 21.06
C SER A 13 -35.19 3.51 20.89
N LEU A 14 -34.72 2.42 21.51
CA LEU A 14 -35.41 1.12 21.47
C LEU A 14 -36.89 1.25 21.89
N ALA A 15 -37.16 2.14 22.85
CA ALA A 15 -38.52 2.48 23.28
C ALA A 15 -39.36 3.05 22.11
N TRP A 16 -38.84 4.01 21.35
CA TRP A 16 -39.54 4.59 20.21
C TRP A 16 -39.80 3.56 19.10
N TYR A 17 -38.79 2.74 18.79
CA TYR A 17 -38.94 1.66 17.80
C TYR A 17 -40.01 0.64 18.21
N SER A 18 -40.09 0.28 19.50
CA SER A 18 -41.09 -0.66 20.00
C SER A 18 -42.51 -0.09 19.93
N VAL A 19 -42.71 1.16 20.34
CA VAL A 19 -44.01 1.86 20.27
C VAL A 19 -44.49 1.98 18.82
N LEU A 20 -43.59 2.37 17.92
CA LEU A 20 -43.89 2.48 16.49
C LEU A 20 -44.27 1.12 15.89
N SER A 21 -43.52 0.06 16.21
CA SER A 21 -43.76 -1.29 15.69
C SER A 21 -45.11 -1.86 16.15
N VAL A 22 -45.44 -1.70 17.43
CA VAL A 22 -46.75 -2.10 17.99
C VAL A 22 -47.88 -1.29 17.37
N GLY A 23 -47.70 0.02 17.18
CA GLY A 23 -48.68 0.89 16.53
C GLY A 23 -48.97 0.48 15.08
N LEU A 24 -47.92 0.24 14.29
CA LEU A 24 -48.03 -0.21 12.89
C LEU A 24 -48.68 -1.60 12.78
N PHE A 25 -48.30 -2.54 13.66
CA PHE A 25 -48.91 -3.87 13.71
C PHE A 25 -50.40 -3.78 14.06
N SER A 26 -50.77 -3.01 15.08
CA SER A 26 -52.16 -2.82 15.51
C SER A 26 -53.01 -2.20 14.41
N ALA A 27 -52.48 -1.20 13.68
CA ALA A 27 -53.17 -0.61 12.53
C ALA A 27 -53.38 -1.62 11.39
N SER A 28 -52.39 -2.48 11.14
CA SER A 28 -52.46 -3.55 10.12
C SER A 28 -53.49 -4.62 10.48
N VAL A 29 -53.57 -5.01 11.75
CA VAL A 29 -54.58 -5.96 12.25
C VAL A 29 -55.98 -5.37 12.14
N LEU A 30 -56.17 -4.10 12.50
CA LEU A 30 -57.45 -3.40 12.34
C LEU A 30 -57.87 -3.27 10.87
N PHE A 31 -56.91 -3.03 9.98
CA PHE A 31 -57.14 -3.03 8.53
C PHE A 31 -57.58 -4.41 8.03
N ALA A 32 -56.91 -5.49 8.46
CA ALA A 32 -57.29 -6.85 8.09
C ALA A 32 -58.70 -7.21 8.60
N ILE A 33 -59.01 -6.92 9.86
CA ILE A 33 -60.34 -7.17 10.45
C ILE A 33 -61.43 -6.41 9.68
N ARG A 34 -61.22 -5.10 9.41
CA ARG A 34 -62.19 -4.29 8.66
C ARG A 34 -62.38 -4.78 7.22
N THR A 35 -61.34 -5.29 6.59
CA THR A 35 -61.42 -5.78 5.21
C THR A 35 -62.18 -7.11 5.17
N ILE A 36 -61.87 -8.01 6.10
CA ILE A 36 -62.57 -9.31 6.26
C ILE A 36 -64.05 -9.11 6.60
N SER A 37 -64.38 -8.12 7.43
CA SER A 37 -65.75 -7.84 7.87
C SER A 37 -66.59 -7.10 6.82
N SER A 38 -65.97 -6.37 5.89
CA SER A 38 -66.66 -5.54 4.89
C SER A 38 -66.91 -6.23 3.54
N ALA A 39 -66.16 -7.28 3.19
CA ALA A 39 -66.32 -8.02 1.94
C ALA A 39 -66.15 -9.53 2.16
N PRO A 40 -67.20 -10.36 2.23
CA PRO A 40 -67.08 -11.81 2.50
C PRO A 40 -66.47 -12.65 1.35
N ASP A 41 -66.28 -12.06 0.17
CA ASP A 41 -65.82 -12.74 -1.06
C ASP A 41 -64.36 -13.25 -0.98
N TRP A 42 -63.56 -12.78 -0.03
CA TRP A 42 -62.19 -13.30 0.18
C TRP A 42 -62.19 -14.80 0.55
N ARG A 43 -63.32 -15.34 1.04
CA ARG A 43 -63.50 -16.77 1.34
C ARG A 43 -63.60 -17.64 0.08
N GLU A 44 -64.05 -17.11 -1.05
CA GLU A 44 -64.17 -17.87 -2.31
C GLU A 44 -62.81 -18.12 -2.98
N HIS A 45 -61.80 -17.28 -2.72
CA HIS A 45 -60.41 -17.49 -3.18
C HIS A 45 -59.61 -18.51 -2.33
N ILE A 46 -60.25 -19.23 -1.42
CA ILE A 46 -59.62 -20.23 -0.52
C ILE A 46 -59.96 -21.67 -0.94
N THR A 47 -60.96 -21.89 -1.80
CA THR A 47 -61.53 -23.23 -2.05
C THR A 47 -60.86 -24.07 -3.14
N ASP A 48 -59.70 -23.70 -3.68
CA ASP A 48 -58.94 -24.58 -4.56
C ASP A 48 -57.57 -24.96 -3.94
N GLU A 49 -57.44 -26.28 -3.72
CA GLU A 49 -56.28 -27.07 -3.29
C GLU A 49 -55.93 -27.15 -1.77
N HIS A 50 -56.34 -28.30 -1.20
CA HIS A 50 -55.86 -28.96 0.02
C HIS A 50 -56.12 -28.28 1.38
N SER A 51 -57.39 -28.30 1.75
CA SER A 51 -57.86 -28.37 3.14
C SER A 51 -57.49 -29.72 3.79
N SER A 52 -56.29 -29.87 4.34
CA SER A 52 -55.99 -30.97 5.29
C SER A 52 -54.73 -30.75 6.14
N SER A 53 -54.68 -29.64 6.87
CA SER A 53 -54.10 -29.56 8.23
C SER A 53 -54.18 -28.11 8.71
N LEU A 54 -55.28 -27.75 9.35
CA LEU A 54 -55.38 -26.47 10.05
C LEU A 54 -54.33 -26.48 11.17
N TRP A 55 -53.30 -25.66 11.03
CA TRP A 55 -52.45 -25.29 12.16
C TRP A 55 -53.35 -24.63 13.21
N GLU A 56 -53.37 -25.17 14.42
CA GLU A 56 -53.98 -24.48 15.56
C GLU A 56 -53.26 -23.13 15.73
N PRO A 57 -53.99 -22.00 15.82
CA PRO A 57 -53.38 -20.70 15.97
C PRO A 57 -52.58 -20.67 17.28
N PRO A 58 -51.44 -19.96 17.33
CA PRO A 58 -50.71 -19.77 18.59
C PRO A 58 -51.62 -19.08 19.62
N THR A 59 -51.66 -19.62 20.83
CA THR A 59 -52.54 -19.14 21.93
C THR A 59 -52.38 -17.65 22.27
N TRP A 60 -51.24 -17.03 21.93
CA TRP A 60 -51.00 -15.59 22.14
C TRP A 60 -51.82 -14.68 21.22
N LEU A 61 -52.28 -15.18 20.07
CA LEU A 61 -53.12 -14.41 19.15
C LEU A 61 -54.54 -14.23 19.68
N GLU A 62 -55.05 -15.17 20.47
CA GLU A 62 -56.35 -15.05 21.17
C GLU A 62 -56.30 -14.00 22.29
N ILE A 63 -55.13 -13.77 22.89
CA ILE A 63 -54.92 -12.81 23.99
C ILE A 63 -54.92 -11.36 23.47
N CYS A 64 -54.44 -11.14 22.24
CA CYS A 64 -54.27 -9.79 21.67
C CYS A 64 -55.52 -9.22 21.01
N ILE A 65 -56.60 -10.00 20.84
CA ILE A 65 -57.81 -9.54 20.15
C ILE A 65 -59.02 -9.59 21.10
N PRO A 66 -59.16 -8.62 22.04
CA PRO A 66 -60.30 -8.59 22.95
C PRO A 66 -61.62 -8.15 22.28
N PHE A 67 -61.60 -7.80 20.98
CA PHE A 67 -62.73 -7.21 20.27
C PHE A 67 -62.94 -7.87 18.90
N VAL A 68 -63.38 -9.12 18.91
CA VAL A 68 -63.78 -9.83 17.71
C VAL A 68 -65.31 -9.85 17.64
N GLU A 69 -65.89 -9.21 16.61
CA GLU A 69 -67.28 -9.47 16.23
C GLU A 69 -67.46 -10.96 15.92
N LYS A 70 -68.57 -11.56 16.36
CA LYS A 70 -68.86 -13.01 16.38
C LYS A 70 -68.64 -13.83 15.07
N ASN A 71 -68.22 -13.22 13.97
CA ASN A 71 -68.14 -13.82 12.63
C ASN A 71 -66.73 -13.87 11.99
N VAL A 72 -65.69 -13.40 12.68
CA VAL A 72 -64.30 -13.41 12.17
C VAL A 72 -63.41 -14.22 13.12
N THR A 73 -62.69 -15.21 12.64
CA THR A 73 -61.76 -15.98 13.50
C THR A 73 -60.33 -15.43 13.42
N ALA A 74 -59.55 -15.60 14.49
CA ALA A 74 -58.17 -15.14 14.53
C ALA A 74 -57.30 -15.79 13.44
N ALA A 75 -57.59 -17.05 13.08
CA ALA A 75 -56.94 -17.78 12.00
C ALA A 75 -57.19 -17.15 10.60
N GLU A 76 -58.39 -16.63 10.35
CA GLU A 76 -58.74 -15.94 9.10
C GLU A 76 -57.95 -14.63 8.96
N VAL A 77 -57.85 -13.87 10.06
CA VAL A 77 -57.07 -12.61 10.11
C VAL A 77 -55.59 -12.87 9.82
N THR A 78 -54.99 -13.90 10.44
CA THR A 78 -53.58 -14.23 10.17
C THR A 78 -53.34 -14.70 8.74
N THR A 79 -54.25 -15.51 8.21
CA THR A 79 -54.12 -16.02 6.82
C THR A 79 -54.19 -14.86 5.83
N PHE A 80 -55.08 -13.89 6.05
CA PHE A 80 -55.16 -12.67 5.25
C PHE A 80 -53.87 -11.84 5.36
N MET A 81 -53.36 -11.61 6.58
CA MET A 81 -52.15 -10.81 6.78
C MET A 81 -50.88 -11.42 6.16
N ILE A 82 -50.79 -12.75 6.06
CA ILE A 82 -49.68 -13.44 5.39
C ILE A 82 -49.79 -13.33 3.86
N ARG A 83 -51.00 -13.34 3.31
CA ARG A 83 -51.22 -13.23 1.85
C ARG A 83 -51.05 -11.80 1.35
N GLU A 84 -51.41 -10.80 2.16
CA GLU A 84 -51.36 -9.40 1.76
C GLU A 84 -49.95 -8.79 1.89
N SER A 85 -49.39 -8.33 0.77
CA SER A 85 -48.01 -7.83 0.66
C SER A 85 -47.67 -6.68 1.63
N ARG A 86 -48.64 -5.85 2.03
CA ARG A 86 -48.40 -4.76 2.98
C ARG A 86 -48.42 -5.23 4.44
N CYS A 87 -49.26 -6.22 4.75
CA CYS A 87 -49.40 -6.76 6.10
C CYS A 87 -48.23 -7.69 6.47
N ILE A 88 -47.61 -8.34 5.49
CA ILE A 88 -46.44 -9.20 5.76
C ILE A 88 -45.23 -8.40 6.26
N TRP A 89 -45.00 -7.18 5.77
CA TRP A 89 -43.90 -6.33 6.24
C TRP A 89 -44.09 -5.84 7.68
N THR A 90 -45.34 -5.55 8.09
CA THR A 90 -45.64 -5.17 9.48
C THR A 90 -45.50 -6.36 10.43
N LEU A 91 -45.87 -7.57 9.98
CA LEU A 91 -45.60 -8.82 10.68
C LEU A 91 -44.10 -9.06 10.87
N ILE A 92 -43.31 -8.95 9.79
CA ILE A 92 -41.85 -9.11 9.83
C ILE A 92 -41.22 -8.11 10.80
N ASN A 93 -41.59 -6.83 10.72
CA ASN A 93 -41.10 -5.80 11.62
C ASN A 93 -41.46 -6.10 13.10
N MET A 94 -42.66 -6.60 13.36
CA MET A 94 -43.09 -6.98 14.71
C MET A 94 -42.27 -8.16 15.25
N VAL A 95 -41.99 -9.17 14.43
CA VAL A 95 -41.15 -10.32 14.80
C VAL A 95 -39.74 -9.87 15.18
N TYR A 96 -39.12 -8.99 14.39
CA TYR A 96 -37.80 -8.44 14.72
C TYR A 96 -37.81 -7.57 15.98
N CYS A 97 -38.87 -6.77 16.19
CA CYS A 97 -39.03 -6.01 17.42
C CYS A 97 -39.08 -6.93 18.65
N LEU A 98 -39.87 -8.01 18.59
CA LEU A 98 -39.93 -9.00 19.67
C LEU A 98 -38.58 -9.70 19.88
N LEU A 99 -37.84 -10.01 18.81
CA LEU A 99 -36.52 -10.61 18.90
C LEU A 99 -35.51 -9.69 19.60
N ILE A 100 -35.53 -8.38 19.30
CA ILE A 100 -34.66 -7.38 19.95
C ILE A 100 -35.04 -7.20 21.42
N LEU A 101 -36.34 -7.13 21.74
CA LEU A 101 -36.82 -7.05 23.13
C LEU A 101 -36.45 -8.30 23.93
N PHE A 102 -36.55 -9.47 23.32
CA PHE A 102 -36.12 -10.74 23.91
C PHE A 102 -34.61 -10.76 24.16
N GLY A 103 -33.80 -10.30 23.20
CA GLY A 103 -32.36 -10.11 23.38
C GLY A 103 -32.02 -9.16 24.51
N HIS A 104 -32.73 -8.03 24.61
CA HIS A 104 -32.54 -7.07 25.71
C HIS A 104 -32.96 -7.65 27.06
N TRP A 105 -34.03 -8.45 27.10
CA TRP A 105 -34.44 -9.16 28.31
C TRP A 105 -33.38 -10.16 28.78
N ILE A 106 -32.80 -10.96 27.86
CA ILE A 106 -31.67 -11.85 28.18
C ILE A 106 -30.45 -11.05 28.64
N GLN A 107 -30.14 -9.94 27.96
CA GLN A 107 -29.05 -9.04 28.33
C GLN A 107 -29.18 -8.60 29.79
N GLN A 108 -30.34 -8.08 30.19
CA GLN A 108 -30.59 -7.62 31.55
C GLN A 108 -30.58 -8.78 32.57
N LEU A 109 -31.11 -9.95 32.21
CA LEU A 109 -31.18 -11.10 33.11
C LEU A 109 -29.80 -11.70 33.42
N VAL A 110 -28.94 -11.83 32.40
CA VAL A 110 -27.68 -12.58 32.49
C VAL A 110 -26.47 -11.67 32.65
N PHE A 111 -26.39 -10.59 31.89
CA PHE A 111 -25.19 -9.74 31.78
C PHE A 111 -25.30 -8.40 32.52
N GLY A 112 -26.53 -7.86 32.67
CA GLY A 112 -26.75 -6.52 33.17
C GLY A 112 -26.31 -5.45 32.17
N GLU A 113 -25.58 -4.44 32.63
CA GLU A 113 -25.00 -3.42 31.77
C GLU A 113 -23.84 -4.01 30.93
N LEU A 114 -23.94 -3.85 29.61
CA LEU A 114 -22.89 -4.21 28.67
C LEU A 114 -21.73 -3.22 28.80
N ARG A 115 -20.50 -3.72 28.77
CA ARG A 115 -19.30 -2.88 28.75
C ARG A 115 -19.19 -2.21 27.38
N VAL A 116 -18.55 -1.03 27.34
CA VAL A 116 -18.34 -0.29 26.08
C VAL A 116 -17.64 -1.16 25.03
N LEU A 117 -16.64 -1.96 25.43
CA LEU A 117 -15.93 -2.88 24.56
C LEU A 117 -16.82 -4.01 24.01
N GLU A 118 -17.66 -4.62 24.85
CA GLU A 118 -18.56 -5.70 24.44
C GLU A 118 -19.66 -5.18 23.50
N ALA A 119 -20.19 -3.98 23.79
CA ALA A 119 -21.21 -3.34 22.96
C ALA A 119 -20.66 -3.00 21.57
N GLN A 120 -19.42 -2.49 21.50
CA GLN A 120 -18.75 -2.19 20.23
C GLN A 120 -18.48 -3.46 19.43
N GLN A 121 -17.89 -4.49 20.05
CA GLN A 121 -17.61 -5.77 19.40
C GLN A 121 -18.89 -6.45 18.88
N LEU A 122 -19.98 -6.39 19.65
CA LEU A 122 -21.27 -6.93 19.23
C LEU A 122 -21.81 -6.19 18.00
N LYS A 123 -21.73 -4.86 17.99
CA LYS A 123 -22.18 -4.03 16.87
C LYS A 123 -21.40 -4.33 15.60
N ASP A 124 -20.08 -4.40 15.69
CA ASP A 124 -19.20 -4.67 14.56
C ASP A 124 -19.47 -6.07 13.99
N LYS A 125 -19.57 -7.09 14.85
CA LYS A 125 -19.89 -8.47 14.44
C LYS A 125 -21.28 -8.60 13.83
N PHE A 126 -22.28 -7.87 14.36
CA PHE A 126 -23.64 -7.87 13.82
C PHE A 126 -23.68 -7.32 12.39
N TRP A 127 -23.09 -6.15 12.14
CA TRP A 127 -23.10 -5.55 10.80
C TRP A 127 -22.31 -6.37 9.79
N ASN A 128 -21.17 -6.93 10.20
CA ASN A 128 -20.40 -7.85 9.36
C ASN A 128 -21.22 -9.10 8.99
N PHE A 129 -21.95 -9.68 9.95
CA PHE A 129 -22.84 -10.81 9.70
C PHE A 129 -23.95 -10.46 8.70
N VAL A 130 -24.64 -9.34 8.89
CA VAL A 130 -25.73 -8.89 8.01
C VAL A 130 -25.23 -8.65 6.59
N PHE A 131 -24.09 -7.98 6.44
CA PHE A 131 -23.48 -7.71 5.13
C PHE A 131 -23.14 -9.00 4.38
N TYR A 132 -22.50 -9.96 5.04
CA TYR A 132 -22.13 -11.23 4.41
C TYR A 132 -23.37 -12.04 4.00
N LYS A 133 -24.40 -12.14 4.86
CA LYS A 133 -25.62 -12.87 4.52
C LYS A 133 -26.43 -12.18 3.42
N PHE A 134 -26.35 -10.85 3.31
CA PHE A 134 -26.92 -10.13 2.17
C PHE A 134 -26.24 -10.54 0.84
N ILE A 135 -24.90 -10.54 0.80
CA ILE A 135 -24.14 -11.01 -0.37
C ILE A 135 -24.47 -12.47 -0.68
N PHE A 136 -24.59 -13.32 0.34
CA PHE A 136 -24.93 -14.73 0.16
C PHE A 136 -26.32 -14.92 -0.48
N ILE A 137 -27.37 -14.26 0.03
CA ILE A 137 -28.75 -14.42 -0.46
C ILE A 137 -28.89 -13.94 -1.92
N PHE A 138 -28.36 -12.76 -2.25
CA PHE A 138 -28.54 -12.14 -3.56
C PHE A 138 -27.47 -12.55 -4.57
N GLY A 139 -26.23 -12.78 -4.11
CA GLY A 139 -25.09 -13.13 -4.95
C GLY A 139 -24.96 -14.63 -5.21
N VAL A 140 -24.93 -15.46 -4.17
CA VAL A 140 -24.67 -16.90 -4.29
C VAL A 140 -25.95 -17.70 -4.56
N MET A 141 -26.99 -17.46 -3.75
CA MET A 141 -28.25 -18.20 -3.86
C MET A 141 -29.17 -17.70 -4.97
N SER A 142 -28.92 -16.49 -5.50
CA SER A 142 -29.72 -15.81 -6.54
C SER A 142 -31.23 -15.95 -6.34
N VAL A 143 -31.70 -15.72 -5.10
CA VAL A 143 -33.10 -15.94 -4.75
C VAL A 143 -33.98 -14.86 -5.37
N GLN A 144 -34.84 -15.23 -6.32
CA GLN A 144 -35.73 -14.30 -7.02
C GLN A 144 -37.13 -14.21 -6.41
N HIS A 145 -37.55 -15.22 -5.65
CA HIS A 145 -38.89 -15.27 -5.08
C HIS A 145 -38.95 -14.73 -3.64
N MET A 146 -39.88 -13.83 -3.39
CA MET A 146 -40.03 -13.16 -2.08
C MET A 146 -40.26 -14.14 -0.91
N HIS A 147 -41.00 -15.23 -1.11
CA HIS A 147 -41.22 -16.24 -0.07
C HIS A 147 -39.94 -16.98 0.34
N GLN A 148 -39.05 -17.25 -0.62
CA GLN A 148 -37.75 -17.89 -0.36
C GLN A 148 -36.81 -16.93 0.38
N VAL A 149 -36.82 -15.64 0.02
CA VAL A 149 -36.05 -14.61 0.75
C VAL A 149 -36.50 -14.54 2.21
N ILE A 150 -37.81 -14.57 2.48
CA ILE A 150 -38.34 -14.53 3.85
C ILE A 150 -37.88 -15.75 4.67
N LEU A 151 -37.90 -16.96 4.08
CA LEU A 151 -37.43 -18.18 4.75
C LEU A 151 -35.93 -18.11 5.08
N TRP A 152 -35.09 -17.64 4.14
CA TRP A 152 -33.67 -17.46 4.37
C TRP A 152 -33.37 -16.36 5.40
N CYS A 153 -34.08 -15.23 5.34
CA CYS A 153 -33.96 -14.17 6.33
C CYS A 153 -34.37 -14.66 7.73
N SER A 154 -35.43 -15.47 7.85
CA SER A 154 -35.83 -16.09 9.11
C SER A 154 -34.74 -17.02 9.66
N TRP A 155 -34.20 -17.88 8.81
CA TRP A 155 -33.11 -18.81 9.16
C TRP A 155 -31.86 -18.06 9.67
N PHE A 156 -31.38 -17.07 8.90
CA PHE A 156 -30.20 -16.30 9.29
C PHE A 156 -30.44 -15.41 10.51
N SER A 157 -31.67 -14.96 10.76
CA SER A 157 -31.99 -14.20 11.96
C SER A 157 -31.91 -15.05 13.23
N ALA A 158 -32.40 -16.29 13.17
CA ALA A 158 -32.27 -17.24 14.27
C ALA A 158 -30.79 -17.59 14.53
N LEU A 159 -30.02 -17.87 13.47
CA LEU A 159 -28.58 -18.12 13.55
C LEU A 159 -27.80 -16.93 14.10
N GLY A 160 -28.05 -15.73 13.56
CA GLY A 160 -27.38 -14.50 13.96
C GLY A 160 -27.63 -14.17 15.43
N PHE A 161 -28.87 -14.35 15.90
CA PHE A 161 -29.20 -14.16 17.31
C PHE A 161 -28.43 -15.12 18.24
N LEU A 162 -28.44 -16.42 17.94
CA LEU A 162 -27.71 -17.42 18.75
C LEU A 162 -26.19 -17.21 18.69
N LEU A 163 -25.67 -16.78 17.54
CA LEU A 163 -24.26 -16.48 17.36
C LEU A 163 -23.81 -15.30 18.23
N LEU A 164 -24.55 -14.18 18.19
CA LEU A 164 -24.23 -13.00 19.00
C LEU A 164 -24.32 -13.30 20.50
N MET A 165 -25.33 -14.07 20.93
CA MET A 165 -25.47 -14.47 22.33
C MET A 165 -24.32 -15.40 22.78
N THR A 166 -23.86 -16.29 21.92
CA THR A 166 -22.70 -17.17 22.20
C THR A 166 -21.41 -16.36 22.32
N GLN A 167 -21.22 -15.35 21.46
CA GLN A 167 -20.07 -14.46 21.52
C GLN A 167 -20.05 -13.65 22.83
N LEU A 168 -21.17 -13.05 23.22
CA LEU A 168 -21.27 -12.34 24.50
C LEU A 168 -20.95 -13.26 25.69
N CYS A 169 -21.37 -14.53 25.61
CA CYS A 169 -21.03 -15.51 26.64
C CYS A 169 -19.52 -15.75 26.72
N GLN A 170 -18.84 -15.82 25.58
CA GLN A 170 -17.38 -16.00 25.50
C GLN A 170 -16.63 -14.76 26.05
N ASP A 171 -16.98 -13.56 25.59
CA ASP A 171 -16.31 -12.31 26.00
C ASP A 171 -16.48 -12.07 27.51
N ARG A 172 -17.65 -12.42 28.05
CA ARG A 172 -17.92 -12.35 29.49
C ARG A 172 -17.22 -13.45 30.28
N PHE A 173 -17.12 -14.65 29.72
CA PHE A 173 -16.38 -15.76 30.34
C PHE A 173 -14.90 -15.41 30.49
N GLU A 174 -14.26 -14.88 29.45
CA GLU A 174 -12.84 -14.50 29.49
C GLU A 174 -12.57 -13.45 30.58
N TYR A 175 -13.46 -12.47 30.73
CA TYR A 175 -13.38 -11.50 31.82
C TYR A 175 -13.57 -12.14 33.22
N LEU A 176 -14.54 -13.03 33.37
CA LEU A 176 -14.80 -13.69 34.65
C LEU A 176 -13.69 -14.66 35.07
N CYS A 177 -12.93 -15.20 34.11
CA CYS A 177 -11.72 -15.99 34.41
C CYS A 177 -10.58 -15.13 34.98
N LEU A 178 -10.56 -13.83 34.67
CA LEU A 178 -9.55 -12.88 35.16
C LEU A 178 -9.96 -12.22 36.49
N ALA A 179 -11.26 -12.18 36.79
CA ALA A 179 -11.80 -11.56 38.00
C ALA A 179 -11.73 -12.50 39.22
N ALA A 180 -11.57 -11.95 40.43
CA ALA A 180 -11.53 -12.72 41.67
C ALA A 180 -12.78 -13.61 41.85
N PRO A 181 -12.66 -14.80 42.47
CA PRO A 181 -13.71 -15.81 42.57
C PRO A 181 -14.77 -15.38 43.58
N ASP A 182 -15.59 -14.39 43.24
CA ASP A 182 -16.72 -14.02 44.09
C ASP A 182 -18.03 -13.93 43.30
N ILE A 183 -19.05 -14.56 43.90
CA ILE A 183 -20.46 -14.69 43.45
C ILE A 183 -20.71 -15.77 42.37
N GLN A 184 -20.86 -17.02 42.84
CA GLN A 184 -21.29 -18.20 42.04
C GLN A 184 -22.58 -17.97 41.22
N ALA A 185 -23.47 -17.07 41.65
CA ALA A 185 -24.71 -16.77 40.95
C ALA A 185 -24.49 -16.20 39.53
N ARG A 186 -23.41 -15.44 39.29
CA ARG A 186 -23.08 -14.90 37.96
C ARG A 186 -22.65 -16.00 37.00
N HIS A 187 -21.83 -16.93 37.48
CA HIS A 187 -21.41 -18.12 36.73
C HIS A 187 -22.60 -19.04 36.39
N ILE A 188 -23.54 -19.24 37.33
CA ILE A 188 -24.74 -20.06 37.10
C ILE A 188 -25.65 -19.46 36.02
N ARG A 189 -25.87 -18.14 36.03
CA ARG A 189 -26.69 -17.47 35.00
C ARG A 189 -26.06 -17.58 33.61
N LEU A 190 -24.75 -17.37 33.52
CA LEU A 190 -24.00 -17.48 32.26
C LEU A 190 -24.00 -18.91 31.72
N LEU A 191 -23.76 -19.91 32.59
CA LEU A 191 -23.80 -21.32 32.23
C LEU A 191 -25.21 -21.75 31.78
N GLY A 192 -26.25 -21.26 32.45
CA GLY A 192 -27.64 -21.52 32.05
C GLY A 192 -27.97 -20.99 30.65
N LEU A 193 -27.53 -19.78 30.33
CA LEU A 193 -27.68 -19.21 28.98
C LEU A 193 -26.88 -20.00 27.94
N LEU A 194 -25.63 -20.36 28.25
CA LEU A 194 -24.78 -21.14 27.36
C LEU A 194 -25.40 -22.53 27.06
N LEU A 195 -25.92 -23.21 28.07
CA LEU A 195 -26.63 -24.48 27.90
C LEU A 195 -27.88 -24.31 27.04
N CYS A 196 -28.68 -23.27 27.28
CA CYS A 196 -29.85 -22.95 26.46
C CYS A 196 -29.46 -22.74 24.97
N ASN A 197 -28.40 -21.98 24.71
CA ASN A 197 -27.90 -21.75 23.34
C ASN A 197 -27.41 -23.04 22.69
N THR A 198 -26.77 -23.94 23.44
CA THR A 198 -26.33 -25.23 22.88
C THR A 198 -27.51 -26.10 22.48
N ILE A 199 -28.55 -26.20 23.34
CA ILE A 199 -29.77 -26.96 23.05
C ILE A 199 -30.48 -26.36 21.83
N ALA A 200 -30.62 -25.03 21.78
CA ALA A 200 -31.21 -24.34 20.64
C ALA A 200 -30.42 -24.60 19.33
N SER A 201 -29.08 -24.67 19.40
CA SER A 201 -28.23 -24.97 18.25
C SER A 201 -28.43 -26.41 17.74
N PHE A 202 -28.57 -27.39 18.65
CA PHE A 202 -28.90 -28.77 18.28
C PHE A 202 -30.30 -28.90 17.66
N ILE A 203 -31.30 -28.19 18.21
CA ILE A 203 -32.65 -28.15 17.64
C ILE A 203 -32.60 -27.57 16.23
N LEU A 204 -31.86 -26.47 16.04
CA LEU A 204 -31.73 -25.83 14.73
C LEU A 204 -31.05 -26.73 13.70
N PHE A 205 -30.01 -27.48 14.10
CA PHE A 205 -29.41 -28.51 13.26
C PHE A 205 -30.40 -29.65 12.94
N GLY A 206 -31.22 -30.07 13.91
CA GLY A 206 -32.29 -31.04 13.67
C GLY A 206 -33.33 -30.55 12.64
N ILE A 207 -33.72 -29.28 12.72
CA ILE A 207 -34.60 -28.63 11.73
C ILE A 207 -33.93 -28.61 10.35
N CYS A 208 -32.62 -28.31 10.28
CA CYS A 208 -31.85 -28.37 9.03
C CYS A 208 -31.88 -29.76 8.41
N VAL A 209 -31.66 -30.83 9.19
CA VAL A 209 -31.71 -32.20 8.68
C VAL A 209 -33.10 -32.55 8.16
N PHE A 210 -34.15 -32.19 8.91
CA PHE A 210 -35.52 -32.47 8.51
C PHE A 210 -35.92 -31.73 7.23
N VAL A 211 -35.70 -30.41 7.16
CA VAL A 211 -36.11 -29.58 6.01
C VAL A 211 -35.17 -29.76 4.81
N GLY A 212 -33.86 -29.80 5.05
CA GLY A 212 -32.84 -29.83 4.00
C GLY A 212 -32.85 -31.12 3.20
N LEU A 213 -33.05 -32.28 3.84
CA LEU A 213 -33.14 -33.56 3.14
C LEU A 213 -34.32 -33.63 2.16
N HIS A 214 -35.42 -32.91 2.45
CA HIS A 214 -36.58 -32.83 1.56
C HIS A 214 -36.40 -31.82 0.40
N SER A 215 -35.61 -30.75 0.59
CA SER A 215 -35.44 -29.69 -0.41
C SER A 215 -34.32 -29.95 -1.43
N GLY A 216 -33.34 -30.80 -1.10
CA GLY A 216 -32.22 -31.16 -1.98
C GLY A 216 -30.85 -30.95 -1.34
N TRP A 217 -29.84 -31.65 -1.88
CA TRP A 217 -28.50 -31.75 -1.28
C TRP A 217 -27.78 -30.41 -1.12
N HIS A 218 -27.88 -29.50 -2.10
CA HIS A 218 -27.20 -28.20 -2.04
C HIS A 218 -27.80 -27.28 -0.98
N VAL A 219 -29.14 -27.22 -0.89
CA VAL A 219 -29.84 -26.44 0.13
C VAL A 219 -29.55 -27.00 1.53
N PHE A 220 -29.55 -28.33 1.66
CA PHE A 220 -29.12 -29.00 2.89
C PHE A 220 -27.69 -28.64 3.29
N ALA A 221 -26.74 -28.70 2.37
CA ALA A 221 -25.33 -28.40 2.66
C ALA A 221 -25.13 -26.95 3.14
N PHE A 222 -25.81 -25.97 2.54
CA PHE A 222 -25.74 -24.57 2.98
C PHE A 222 -26.35 -24.35 4.36
N MET A 223 -27.53 -24.94 4.63
CA MET A 223 -28.15 -24.84 5.95
C MET A 223 -27.34 -25.60 7.03
N ALA A 224 -26.75 -26.74 6.67
CA ALA A 224 -25.98 -27.58 7.58
C ALA A 224 -24.66 -26.92 7.96
N ALA A 225 -23.95 -26.29 7.02
CA ALA A 225 -22.67 -25.65 7.30
C ALA A 225 -22.78 -24.59 8.41
N GLU A 226 -23.76 -23.68 8.31
CA GLU A 226 -23.95 -22.60 9.29
C GLU A 226 -24.38 -23.11 10.67
N SER A 227 -25.25 -24.12 10.71
CA SER A 227 -25.70 -24.73 11.96
C SER A 227 -24.61 -25.56 12.63
N ILE A 228 -23.78 -26.25 11.85
CA ILE A 228 -22.59 -26.97 12.35
C ILE A 228 -21.55 -25.98 12.87
N MET A 229 -21.29 -24.86 12.19
CA MET A 229 -20.36 -23.83 12.66
C MET A 229 -20.80 -23.22 14.00
N LEU A 230 -22.09 -22.92 14.16
CA LEU A 230 -22.65 -22.45 15.43
C LEU A 230 -22.52 -23.52 16.53
N LEU A 231 -22.75 -24.80 16.19
CA LEU A 231 -22.60 -25.90 17.12
C LEU A 231 -21.15 -26.07 17.59
N ILE A 232 -20.18 -26.00 16.68
CA ILE A 232 -18.74 -26.06 17.00
C ILE A 232 -18.37 -24.92 17.95
N ARG A 233 -18.81 -23.68 17.67
CA ARG A 233 -18.54 -22.52 18.53
C ARG A 233 -19.14 -22.64 19.92
N THR A 234 -20.42 -23.03 20.02
CA THR A 234 -21.07 -23.21 21.33
C THR A 234 -20.43 -24.33 22.14
N LEU A 235 -20.08 -25.46 21.51
CA LEU A 235 -19.38 -26.56 22.17
C LEU A 235 -17.96 -26.18 22.60
N HIS A 236 -17.25 -25.35 21.83
CA HIS A 236 -15.93 -24.84 22.19
C HIS A 236 -15.98 -24.02 23.48
N VAL A 237 -16.93 -23.08 23.59
CA VAL A 237 -17.11 -22.26 24.79
C VAL A 237 -17.52 -23.12 25.99
N VAL A 238 -18.41 -24.10 25.80
CA VAL A 238 -18.78 -25.06 26.86
C VAL A 238 -17.57 -25.87 27.32
N ALA A 239 -16.74 -26.36 26.41
CA ALA A 239 -15.57 -27.15 26.74
C ALA A 239 -14.55 -26.34 27.55
N ARG A 240 -14.27 -25.09 27.15
CA ARG A 240 -13.41 -24.17 27.93
C ARG A 240 -13.99 -23.90 29.32
N TYR A 241 -15.30 -23.68 29.41
CA TYR A 241 -15.98 -23.44 30.67
C TYR A 241 -15.95 -24.66 31.60
N ALA A 242 -16.16 -25.86 31.04
CA ALA A 242 -16.12 -27.12 31.78
C ALA A 242 -14.73 -27.37 32.37
N VAL A 243 -13.66 -27.09 31.60
CA VAL A 243 -12.28 -27.21 32.09
C VAL A 243 -12.01 -26.20 33.20
N HIS A 244 -12.46 -24.95 33.06
CA HIS A 244 -12.31 -23.94 34.12
C HIS A 244 -13.04 -24.36 35.41
N LEU A 245 -14.29 -24.84 35.31
CA LEU A 245 -15.04 -25.30 36.47
C LEU A 245 -14.40 -26.54 37.12
N TRP A 246 -13.83 -27.41 36.30
CA TRP A 246 -13.10 -28.60 36.74
C TRP A 246 -11.81 -28.23 37.49
N ASP A 247 -11.05 -27.25 36.98
CA ASP A 247 -9.83 -26.70 37.60
C ASP A 247 -10.12 -25.99 38.93
N VAL A 248 -11.20 -25.20 39.00
CA VAL A 248 -11.64 -24.56 40.25
C VAL A 248 -12.09 -25.59 41.28
N ARG A 249 -12.64 -26.74 40.86
CA ARG A 249 -13.20 -27.78 41.73
C ARG A 249 -12.17 -28.78 42.22
N GLN A 250 -11.28 -29.23 41.35
CA GLN A 250 -10.21 -30.16 41.67
C GLN A 250 -8.91 -29.39 41.53
N ARG A 251 -8.11 -29.26 42.59
CA ARG A 251 -6.75 -28.69 42.55
C ARG A 251 -5.81 -29.60 41.75
N ILE A 252 -6.07 -29.76 40.45
CA ILE A 252 -5.31 -30.57 39.50
C ILE A 252 -3.97 -29.88 39.27
N SER A 253 -2.97 -30.65 38.86
CA SER A 253 -1.70 -30.07 38.44
C SER A 253 -1.96 -29.12 37.27
N PHE A 254 -1.54 -27.86 37.44
CA PHE A 254 -1.60 -26.78 36.46
C PHE A 254 -1.22 -27.22 35.03
N GLU A 255 -0.27 -28.14 34.92
CA GLU A 255 0.23 -28.69 33.66
C GLU A 255 -0.79 -29.51 32.87
N ALA A 256 -1.57 -30.37 33.53
CA ALA A 256 -2.60 -31.15 32.87
C ALA A 256 -3.73 -30.23 32.36
N CYS A 257 -4.09 -29.20 33.14
CA CYS A 257 -5.07 -28.21 32.73
C CYS A 257 -4.59 -27.40 31.50
N SER A 258 -3.35 -26.91 31.50
CA SER A 258 -2.78 -26.15 30.38
C SER A 258 -2.75 -26.96 29.07
N PHE A 259 -2.38 -28.24 29.14
CA PHE A 259 -2.40 -29.14 27.98
C PHE A 259 -3.82 -29.39 27.45
N ILE A 260 -4.79 -29.62 28.34
CA ILE A 260 -6.18 -29.87 27.96
C ILE A 260 -6.80 -28.62 27.31
N VAL A 261 -6.58 -27.44 27.89
CA VAL A 261 -7.06 -26.16 27.33
C VAL A 261 -6.50 -25.94 25.93
N TYR A 262 -5.20 -26.13 25.74
CA TYR A 262 -4.56 -26.02 24.41
C TYR A 262 -5.17 -27.01 23.41
N SER A 263 -5.31 -28.28 23.80
CA SER A 263 -5.82 -29.34 22.92
C SER A 263 -7.25 -29.06 22.46
N ILE A 264 -8.11 -28.58 23.37
CA ILE A 264 -9.48 -28.16 23.06
C ILE A 264 -9.45 -26.99 22.07
N ASN A 265 -8.65 -25.94 22.32
CA ASN A 265 -8.58 -24.79 21.42
C ASN A 265 -8.11 -25.18 20.02
N PHE A 266 -7.04 -25.95 19.92
CA PHE A 266 -6.52 -26.42 18.64
C PHE A 266 -7.54 -27.26 17.85
N VAL A 267 -8.18 -28.24 18.49
CA VAL A 267 -9.14 -29.13 17.81
C VAL A 267 -10.37 -28.35 17.33
N PHE A 268 -10.97 -27.52 18.19
CA PHE A 268 -12.17 -26.77 17.82
C PHE A 268 -11.88 -25.70 16.76
N GLU A 269 -10.74 -25.00 16.83
CA GLU A 269 -10.34 -24.04 15.79
C GLU A 269 -10.09 -24.72 14.45
N LEU A 270 -9.36 -25.85 14.43
CA LEU A 270 -9.06 -26.59 13.20
C LEU A 270 -10.33 -27.17 12.56
N VAL A 271 -11.21 -27.77 13.37
CA VAL A 271 -12.50 -28.32 12.88
C VAL A 271 -13.38 -27.18 12.34
N GLY A 272 -13.44 -26.04 13.03
CA GLY A 272 -14.17 -24.86 12.57
C GLY A 272 -13.66 -24.34 11.21
N LEU A 273 -12.35 -24.14 11.08
CA LEU A 273 -11.72 -23.69 9.83
C LEU A 273 -11.92 -24.70 8.69
N SER A 274 -11.86 -25.99 8.99
CA SER A 274 -12.06 -27.06 7.99
C SER A 274 -13.50 -27.07 7.45
N VAL A 275 -14.49 -26.92 8.33
CA VAL A 275 -15.90 -26.82 7.92
C VAL A 275 -16.13 -25.57 7.08
N ASP A 276 -15.52 -24.44 7.46
CA ASP A 276 -15.65 -23.18 6.72
C ASP A 276 -14.99 -23.26 5.32
N LEU A 277 -13.84 -23.92 5.21
CA LEU A 277 -13.18 -24.21 3.93
C LEU A 277 -14.07 -25.06 3.02
N VAL A 278 -14.63 -26.16 3.55
CA VAL A 278 -15.52 -27.04 2.79
C VAL A 278 -16.77 -26.29 2.33
N HIS A 279 -17.32 -25.43 3.19
CA HIS A 279 -18.47 -24.59 2.85
C HIS A 279 -18.16 -23.60 1.71
N HIS A 280 -17.03 -22.89 1.78
CA HIS A 280 -16.63 -21.95 0.74
C HIS A 280 -16.26 -22.64 -0.59
N LEU A 281 -15.65 -23.82 -0.55
CA LEU A 281 -15.42 -24.63 -1.73
C LEU A 281 -16.74 -25.07 -2.37
N HIS A 282 -17.70 -25.52 -1.55
CA HIS A 282 -19.03 -25.90 -2.02
C HIS A 282 -19.78 -24.71 -2.66
N MET A 283 -19.71 -23.52 -2.06
CA MET A 283 -20.25 -22.29 -2.64
C MET A 283 -19.59 -21.93 -3.99
N LEU A 284 -18.27 -22.13 -4.13
CA LEU A 284 -17.55 -21.86 -5.37
C LEU A 284 -17.93 -22.84 -6.48
N PHE A 285 -17.98 -24.14 -6.19
CA PHE A 285 -18.25 -25.18 -7.19
C PHE A 285 -19.71 -25.21 -7.64
N TRP A 286 -20.66 -24.81 -6.80
CA TRP A 286 -22.10 -24.84 -7.12
C TRP A 286 -22.74 -23.47 -7.32
N GLY A 287 -22.03 -22.37 -7.03
CA GLY A 287 -22.41 -21.05 -7.52
C GLY A 287 -22.22 -21.02 -9.03
N ASN A 288 -23.27 -20.71 -9.79
CA ASN A 288 -23.23 -20.63 -11.27
C ASN A 288 -22.45 -19.40 -11.77
N MET A 289 -21.34 -19.06 -11.12
CA MET A 289 -20.68 -17.77 -11.20
C MET A 289 -19.16 -17.92 -11.12
N PHE A 290 -18.54 -18.39 -12.21
CA PHE A 290 -17.08 -18.25 -12.37
C PHE A 290 -16.66 -16.79 -12.71
N VAL A 291 -17.62 -15.84 -12.86
CA VAL A 291 -17.35 -14.47 -13.33
C VAL A 291 -18.19 -13.40 -12.59
N SER A 292 -18.57 -13.59 -11.33
CA SER A 292 -19.31 -12.55 -10.57
C SER A 292 -18.46 -11.82 -9.55
N MET A 293 -18.88 -10.63 -9.15
CA MET A 293 -18.22 -9.91 -8.05
C MET A 293 -18.21 -10.73 -6.75
N ALA A 294 -19.17 -11.64 -6.57
CA ALA A 294 -19.21 -12.55 -5.41
C ALA A 294 -18.13 -13.64 -5.46
N SER A 295 -17.72 -14.11 -6.65
CA SER A 295 -16.64 -15.11 -6.75
C SER A 295 -15.28 -14.56 -6.34
N LEU A 296 -15.01 -13.25 -6.53
CA LEU A 296 -13.77 -12.63 -6.05
C LEU A 296 -13.69 -12.63 -4.51
N VAL A 297 -14.81 -12.34 -3.85
CA VAL A 297 -14.92 -12.37 -2.38
C VAL A 297 -14.73 -13.81 -1.86
N VAL A 298 -15.34 -14.80 -2.51
CA VAL A 298 -15.19 -16.23 -2.13
C VAL A 298 -13.75 -16.71 -2.36
N CYS A 299 -13.09 -16.33 -3.47
CA CYS A 299 -11.70 -16.69 -3.73
C CYS A 299 -10.72 -16.06 -2.72
N MET A 300 -10.93 -14.79 -2.36
CA MET A 300 -10.15 -14.16 -1.28
C MET A 300 -10.33 -14.90 0.05
N GLN A 301 -11.55 -15.31 0.38
CA GLN A 301 -11.84 -16.04 1.62
C GLN A 301 -11.24 -17.45 1.62
N LEU A 302 -11.28 -18.15 0.48
CA LEU A 302 -10.62 -19.45 0.32
C LEU A 302 -9.11 -19.36 0.52
N ARG A 303 -8.48 -18.32 -0.05
CA ARG A 303 -7.05 -18.04 0.16
C ARG A 303 -6.75 -17.82 1.65
N TYR A 304 -7.54 -16.99 2.32
CA TYR A 304 -7.40 -16.76 3.77
C TYR A 304 -7.52 -18.06 4.58
N LEU A 305 -8.57 -18.85 4.33
CA LEU A 305 -8.83 -20.10 5.06
C LEU A 305 -7.72 -21.13 4.87
N TYR A 306 -7.20 -21.27 3.64
CA TYR A 306 -6.06 -22.14 3.35
C TYR A 306 -4.84 -21.76 4.18
N TYR A 307 -4.44 -20.48 4.16
CA TYR A 307 -3.29 -20.01 4.93
C TYR A 307 -3.52 -20.11 6.43
N ALA A 308 -4.73 -19.85 6.92
CA ALA A 308 -5.07 -20.00 8.33
C ALA A 308 -4.92 -21.46 8.80
N ILE A 309 -5.41 -22.45 8.03
CA ILE A 309 -5.27 -23.87 8.37
C ILE A 309 -3.81 -24.30 8.34
N CYS A 310 -3.08 -23.96 7.27
CA CYS A 310 -1.67 -24.29 7.13
C CYS A 310 -0.84 -23.72 8.28
N SER A 311 -1.10 -22.46 8.65
CA SER A 311 -0.45 -21.80 9.79
C SER A 311 -0.74 -22.51 11.11
N ARG A 312 -2.01 -22.84 11.40
CA ARG A 312 -2.37 -23.55 12.64
C ARG A 312 -1.76 -24.94 12.74
N LEU A 313 -1.70 -25.68 11.63
CA LEU A 313 -1.05 -26.99 11.56
C LEU A 313 0.47 -26.87 11.71
N TYR A 314 1.08 -25.84 11.12
CA TYR A 314 2.49 -25.55 11.26
C TYR A 314 2.86 -25.29 12.74
N TYR A 315 2.16 -24.40 13.44
CA TYR A 315 2.42 -24.12 14.86
C TYR A 315 2.24 -25.33 15.76
N HIS A 316 1.25 -26.19 15.48
CA HIS A 316 1.10 -27.44 16.23
C HIS A 316 2.29 -28.40 16.02
N ARG A 317 2.76 -28.54 14.77
CA ARG A 317 3.97 -29.32 14.45
C ARG A 317 5.21 -28.73 15.10
N LEU A 318 5.35 -27.41 15.10
CA LEU A 318 6.45 -26.72 15.76
C LEU A 318 6.42 -26.95 17.28
N ARG A 319 5.26 -26.77 17.92
CA ARG A 319 5.07 -27.02 19.36
C ARG A 319 5.42 -28.45 19.75
N THR A 320 5.01 -29.43 18.96
CA THR A 320 5.32 -30.85 19.23
C THR A 320 6.80 -31.16 19.07
N LYS A 321 7.48 -30.56 18.08
CA LYS A 321 8.95 -30.65 17.93
C LYS A 321 9.69 -29.99 19.11
N ILE A 322 9.30 -28.78 19.49
CA ILE A 322 9.90 -28.07 20.64
C ILE A 322 9.67 -28.87 21.92
N LEU A 323 8.47 -29.37 22.16
CA LEU A 323 8.17 -30.19 23.33
C LEU A 323 9.02 -31.46 23.38
N ALA A 324 9.20 -32.16 22.25
CA ALA A 324 10.09 -33.32 22.18
C ALA A 324 11.54 -32.96 22.51
N HIS A 325 12.03 -31.83 21.97
CA HIS A 325 13.36 -31.31 22.25
C HIS A 325 13.52 -30.90 23.74
N LEU A 326 12.55 -30.21 24.32
CA LEU A 326 12.56 -29.83 25.75
C LEU A 326 12.62 -31.07 26.65
N ILE A 327 11.89 -32.12 26.30
CA ILE A 327 11.86 -33.38 27.05
C ILE A 327 13.20 -34.10 26.96
N SER A 328 13.86 -34.10 25.79
CA SER A 328 15.14 -34.79 25.57
C SER A 328 16.35 -34.04 26.10
N THR A 329 16.33 -32.70 26.04
CA THR A 329 17.53 -31.86 26.25
C THR A 329 17.67 -31.37 27.68
N TYR A 330 16.56 -31.09 28.38
CA TYR A 330 16.60 -30.49 29.73
C TYR A 330 16.12 -31.48 30.79
N PRO A 331 16.91 -31.78 31.84
CA PRO A 331 16.53 -32.78 32.84
C PRO A 331 15.33 -32.37 33.70
N GLU A 332 14.56 -33.36 34.15
CA GLU A 332 13.51 -33.16 35.16
C GLU A 332 14.11 -32.95 36.55
N ILE A 333 13.64 -31.94 37.27
CA ILE A 333 14.06 -31.69 38.64
C ILE A 333 12.90 -31.93 39.59
N THR A 334 13.14 -32.79 40.57
CA THR A 334 12.31 -32.91 41.77
C THR A 334 12.74 -31.83 42.77
N CYS A 335 12.09 -30.67 42.73
CA CYS A 335 12.24 -29.66 43.77
C CYS A 335 11.55 -30.15 45.06
N ASN A 336 12.36 -30.49 46.07
CA ASN A 336 11.88 -30.92 47.39
C ASN A 336 11.48 -29.72 48.28
N ASP A 337 11.91 -28.51 47.89
CA ASP A 337 11.61 -27.26 48.58
C ASP A 337 10.25 -26.70 48.14
N ARG A 338 9.33 -26.60 49.11
CA ARG A 338 7.97 -26.03 48.95
C ARG A 338 7.94 -24.52 48.61
N LEU A 339 9.09 -23.92 48.28
CA LEU A 339 9.28 -22.47 48.12
C LEU A 339 9.66 -22.03 46.70
N SER A 340 9.99 -22.94 45.79
CA SER A 340 10.31 -22.57 44.42
C SER A 340 9.03 -22.34 43.60
N ILE A 341 8.81 -21.10 43.18
CA ILE A 341 7.65 -20.64 42.40
C ILE A 341 8.07 -20.47 40.94
N CYS A 342 7.21 -20.87 40.00
CA CYS A 342 7.44 -20.63 38.57
C CYS A 342 7.24 -19.15 38.23
N ALA A 343 8.24 -18.48 37.66
CA ALA A 343 8.15 -17.04 37.35
C ALA A 343 7.17 -16.67 36.22
N ILE A 344 6.66 -17.66 35.48
CA ILE A 344 5.67 -17.46 34.41
C ILE A 344 4.25 -17.45 34.99
N CYS A 345 3.85 -18.52 35.67
CA CYS A 345 2.48 -18.67 36.18
C CYS A 345 2.31 -18.25 37.65
N TRP A 346 3.41 -18.06 38.40
CA TRP A 346 3.42 -17.69 39.82
C TRP A 346 2.88 -18.78 40.76
N ASP A 347 2.76 -20.01 40.27
CA ASP A 347 2.34 -21.18 41.05
C ASP A 347 3.55 -22.02 41.53
N PRO A 348 3.42 -22.75 42.65
CA PRO A 348 4.51 -23.59 43.17
C PRO A 348 4.91 -24.69 42.18
N LEU A 349 6.21 -24.95 42.07
CA LEU A 349 6.76 -26.02 41.25
C LEU A 349 6.48 -27.36 41.94
N GLY A 350 5.58 -28.16 41.36
CA GLY A 350 5.21 -29.48 41.88
C GLY A 350 6.33 -30.52 41.68
N PRO A 351 6.31 -31.63 42.44
CA PRO A 351 7.33 -32.67 42.33
C PRO A 351 7.28 -33.37 40.96
N GLY A 352 8.42 -33.41 40.26
CA GLY A 352 8.61 -34.21 39.04
C GLY A 352 8.16 -33.55 37.74
N VAL A 353 7.97 -32.23 37.73
CA VAL A 353 7.34 -31.54 36.58
C VAL A 353 8.06 -30.27 36.13
N ALA A 354 9.13 -29.91 36.83
CA ALA A 354 9.91 -28.72 36.54
C ALA A 354 11.12 -29.05 35.66
N ARG A 355 11.36 -28.24 34.63
CA ARG A 355 12.54 -28.34 33.76
C ARG A 355 13.52 -27.23 34.08
N GLN A 356 14.80 -27.58 34.15
CA GLN A 356 15.88 -26.62 34.36
C GLN A 356 16.57 -26.30 33.04
N LEU A 357 16.64 -25.00 32.73
CA LEU A 357 17.38 -24.48 31.58
C LEU A 357 18.90 -24.44 31.86
N PRO A 358 19.77 -24.29 30.83
CA PRO A 358 21.23 -24.20 31.00
C PRO A 358 21.68 -23.00 31.84
N CYS A 359 20.83 -21.97 31.95
CA CYS A 359 21.02 -20.82 32.83
C CYS A 359 20.59 -21.07 34.29
N SER A 360 20.30 -22.32 34.66
CA SER A 360 19.86 -22.80 35.98
C SER A 360 18.46 -22.38 36.46
N HIS A 361 17.72 -21.58 35.67
CA HIS A 361 16.33 -21.23 35.96
C HIS A 361 15.37 -22.39 35.72
N VAL A 362 14.32 -22.47 36.55
CA VAL A 362 13.40 -23.62 36.62
C VAL A 362 11.96 -23.17 36.37
N PHE A 363 11.26 -23.86 35.47
CA PHE A 363 9.88 -23.55 35.07
C PHE A 363 9.05 -24.84 34.90
N HIS A 364 7.71 -24.72 34.95
CA HIS A 364 6.81 -25.79 34.50
C HIS A 364 7.01 -26.05 33.00
N LEU A 365 6.92 -27.31 32.58
CA LEU A 365 7.15 -27.71 31.18
C LEU A 365 6.26 -26.93 30.20
N TYR A 366 4.95 -26.83 30.50
CA TYR A 366 3.99 -26.16 29.61
C TYR A 366 4.06 -24.63 29.68
N CYS A 367 4.47 -24.06 30.82
CA CYS A 367 4.75 -22.62 30.92
C CYS A 367 5.94 -22.25 30.03
N LEU A 368 7.02 -23.01 30.13
CA LEU A 368 8.22 -22.84 29.33
C LEU A 368 7.92 -23.05 27.83
N LEU A 369 7.15 -24.08 27.49
CA LEU A 369 6.72 -24.34 26.12
C LEU A 369 5.93 -23.16 25.53
N SER A 370 4.96 -22.61 26.28
CA SER A 370 4.16 -21.47 25.81
C SER A 370 4.99 -20.19 25.63
N TRP A 371 6.05 -20.01 26.42
CA TRP A 371 6.96 -18.87 26.28
C TRP A 371 7.85 -19.01 25.04
N LEU A 372 8.40 -20.21 24.83
CA LEU A 372 9.30 -20.51 23.70
C LEU A 372 8.59 -20.53 22.34
N GLU A 373 7.25 -20.62 22.32
CA GLU A 373 6.44 -20.37 21.12
C GLU A 373 6.50 -18.92 20.63
N GLN A 374 6.81 -17.97 21.52
CA GLN A 374 6.89 -16.54 21.19
C GLN A 374 8.33 -16.06 21.11
N ASP A 375 9.14 -16.39 22.13
CA ASP A 375 10.51 -15.92 22.25
C ASP A 375 11.41 -17.10 22.66
N ALA A 376 12.42 -17.44 21.84
CA ALA A 376 13.39 -18.52 22.10
C ALA A 376 14.44 -18.15 23.17
N SER A 377 14.00 -17.55 24.28
CA SER A 377 14.85 -17.04 25.35
C SER A 377 14.34 -17.46 26.73
N CYS A 378 15.22 -17.47 27.73
CA CYS A 378 14.84 -17.70 29.11
C CYS A 378 13.94 -16.57 29.65
N PRO A 379 12.75 -16.84 30.23
CA PRO A 379 11.85 -15.82 30.78
C PRO A 379 12.46 -14.96 31.89
N THR A 380 13.42 -15.49 32.66
CA THR A 380 14.02 -14.78 33.80
C THR A 380 15.28 -14.02 33.41
N CYS A 381 16.19 -14.63 32.64
CA CYS A 381 17.50 -14.03 32.33
C CYS A 381 17.69 -13.67 30.86
N ARG A 382 16.68 -13.88 30.00
CA ARG A 382 16.68 -13.58 28.56
C ARG A 382 17.78 -14.23 27.73
N ARG A 383 18.54 -15.16 28.30
CA ARG A 383 19.54 -15.97 27.58
C ARG A 383 18.84 -16.77 26.48
N THR A 384 19.31 -16.61 25.24
CA THR A 384 18.85 -17.36 24.07
C THR A 384 19.10 -18.86 24.24
N LEU A 385 18.16 -19.69 23.80
CA LEU A 385 18.27 -21.14 23.85
C LEU A 385 18.40 -21.68 22.42
N ASP A 386 19.36 -22.59 22.18
CA ASP A 386 19.58 -23.26 20.89
C ASP A 386 18.46 -24.25 20.54
N ILE A 387 17.25 -23.75 20.25
CA ILE A 387 16.07 -24.58 19.97
C ILE A 387 15.72 -24.56 18.46
N THR A 388 16.32 -23.67 17.67
CA THR A 388 16.05 -23.51 16.23
C THR A 388 17.34 -23.35 15.44
N LYS A 389 17.92 -24.48 14.99
CA LYS A 389 18.92 -24.53 13.91
C LYS A 389 18.38 -25.13 12.60
N GLU A 390 17.08 -25.40 12.49
CA GLU A 390 16.47 -25.80 11.22
C GLU A 390 15.05 -25.21 11.07
N GLY A 391 14.90 -24.24 10.16
CA GLY A 391 13.62 -23.86 9.55
C GLY A 391 12.53 -23.33 10.48
N SER A 392 12.65 -22.08 10.94
CA SER A 392 11.53 -21.30 11.46
C SER A 392 11.10 -20.24 10.43
N PRO A 393 9.87 -20.27 9.89
CA PRO A 393 9.31 -19.17 9.14
C PRO A 393 9.05 -18.05 10.15
N VAL A 394 9.71 -16.92 9.94
CA VAL A 394 9.30 -15.63 10.49
C VAL A 394 7.81 -15.49 10.24
N HIS A 395 7.06 -15.13 11.28
CA HIS A 395 5.60 -15.00 11.26
C HIS A 395 5.19 -13.80 10.38
N ARG A 396 5.35 -13.92 9.05
CA ARG A 396 4.87 -12.96 8.06
C ARG A 396 3.35 -13.06 8.00
N ARG A 397 2.65 -12.02 8.46
CA ARG A 397 1.31 -11.72 7.94
C ARG A 397 1.52 -11.10 6.56
N PRO A 398 0.93 -11.64 5.48
CA PRO A 398 1.03 -10.99 4.17
C PRO A 398 0.41 -9.58 4.21
N ARG A 399 1.19 -8.58 3.76
CA ARG A 399 0.87 -7.13 3.70
C ARG A 399 -0.43 -6.79 2.95
N MET A 400 -0.97 -7.67 2.10
CA MET A 400 -2.24 -7.47 1.37
C MET A 400 -3.53 -7.53 2.23
N LEU A 401 -3.45 -7.74 3.54
CA LEU A 401 -4.63 -7.87 4.43
C LEU A 401 -4.97 -6.62 5.24
N SER A 402 -4.27 -5.49 5.06
CA SER A 402 -4.59 -4.22 5.75
C SER A 402 -5.77 -3.46 5.12
N TRP A 403 -6.09 -3.71 3.84
CA TRP A 403 -7.17 -3.03 3.12
C TRP A 403 -8.54 -3.71 3.23
N LEU A 404 -8.60 -4.89 3.86
CA LEU A 404 -9.84 -5.59 4.14
C LEU A 404 -10.08 -5.59 5.65
N PRO A 405 -11.24 -5.13 6.15
CA PRO A 405 -11.62 -5.31 7.55
C PRO A 405 -11.41 -6.78 7.94
N SER A 406 -10.97 -7.06 9.16
CA SER A 406 -10.74 -8.45 9.62
C SER A 406 -12.08 -9.21 9.67
N PHE A 407 -12.44 -9.86 8.56
CA PHE A 407 -13.69 -10.60 8.41
C PHE A 407 -13.49 -12.06 8.79
N THR A 408 -13.22 -12.32 10.05
CA THR A 408 -13.43 -13.64 10.63
C THR A 408 -13.81 -13.42 12.07
N VAL A 409 -14.79 -14.18 12.55
CA VAL A 409 -15.09 -14.25 13.98
C VAL A 409 -13.78 -14.61 14.68
N GLU A 410 -13.19 -13.62 15.34
CA GLU A 410 -12.07 -13.82 16.25
C GLU A 410 -12.51 -14.86 17.29
N ILE A 411 -12.09 -16.10 17.07
CA ILE A 411 -11.75 -16.96 18.18
C ILE A 411 -10.39 -16.44 18.60
N THR A 412 -10.41 -15.61 19.65
CA THR A 412 -9.24 -15.22 20.42
C THR A 412 -8.39 -16.48 20.65
N PRO A 413 -7.15 -16.56 20.12
CA PRO A 413 -6.19 -17.49 20.66
C PRO A 413 -6.13 -17.18 22.15
N SER A 414 -6.27 -18.20 22.99
CA SER A 414 -6.18 -18.08 24.44
C SER A 414 -4.83 -17.45 24.85
N GLN A 415 -4.79 -16.13 24.95
CA GLN A 415 -3.66 -15.30 25.41
C GLN A 415 -3.64 -15.12 26.94
N MET A 416 -4.50 -15.81 27.67
CA MET A 416 -4.76 -15.53 29.08
C MET A 416 -3.82 -16.22 30.09
N LEU A 417 -2.71 -16.81 29.63
CA LEU A 417 -1.65 -17.28 30.54
C LEU A 417 -0.37 -16.45 30.48
N GLN A 418 -0.35 -15.38 29.68
CA GLN A 418 0.79 -14.46 29.55
C GLN A 418 0.43 -12.99 29.81
N GLU A 419 -0.70 -12.74 30.49
CA GLU A 419 -1.02 -11.41 31.02
C GLU A 419 -0.64 -11.25 32.51
N ARG A 420 -0.21 -12.32 33.18
CA ARG A 420 0.24 -12.27 34.59
C ARG A 420 1.58 -11.54 34.79
N THR A 421 2.32 -11.21 33.72
CA THR A 421 3.61 -10.50 33.81
C THR A 421 3.72 -9.21 32.98
N ARG A 422 2.69 -8.81 32.21
CA ARG A 422 2.76 -7.58 31.38
C ARG A 422 1.86 -6.42 31.86
N HIS A 423 0.85 -6.65 32.71
CA HIS A 423 -0.07 -5.58 33.14
C HIS A 423 0.30 -4.83 34.42
N ALA A 424 1.39 -5.17 35.11
CA ALA A 424 1.90 -4.35 36.23
C ALA A 424 2.72 -3.11 35.80
N GLY A 425 3.03 -2.95 34.50
CA GLY A 425 3.99 -1.93 34.05
C GLY A 425 3.47 -0.83 33.12
N ARG A 426 2.24 -0.90 32.57
CA ARG A 426 1.91 -0.08 31.39
C ARG A 426 0.55 0.64 31.35
N SER A 427 -0.20 0.69 32.46
CA SER A 427 -1.46 1.46 32.54
C SER A 427 -1.62 2.34 33.80
N GLY A 428 -0.51 2.73 34.44
CA GLY A 428 -0.58 3.57 35.64
C GLY A 428 -1.04 5.00 35.36
N GLY A 429 -0.69 5.57 34.20
CA GLY A 429 -0.83 7.02 33.96
C GLY A 429 -2.23 7.50 33.57
N ALA A 430 -3.08 6.67 32.95
CA ALA A 430 -4.43 7.09 32.56
C ALA A 430 -5.42 6.98 33.73
N HIS A 431 -5.28 5.93 34.54
CA HIS A 431 -6.11 5.68 35.72
C HIS A 431 -5.81 6.67 36.85
N THR A 432 -4.53 6.95 37.12
CA THR A 432 -4.14 7.99 38.09
C THR A 432 -4.60 9.38 37.68
N ARG A 433 -4.59 9.70 36.37
CA ARG A 433 -5.14 10.98 35.86
C ARG A 433 -6.65 11.09 35.97
N ALA A 434 -7.39 9.98 35.91
CA ALA A 434 -8.83 9.98 36.12
C ALA A 434 -9.19 10.18 37.61
N MET A 435 -8.54 9.42 38.50
CA MET A 435 -8.69 9.57 39.96
C MET A 435 -8.29 10.97 40.43
N ALA A 436 -7.23 11.56 39.84
CA ALA A 436 -6.81 12.91 40.19
C ALA A 436 -7.83 13.98 39.82
N ARG A 437 -8.60 13.79 38.74
CA ARG A 437 -9.69 14.71 38.37
C ARG A 437 -10.85 14.62 39.36
N GLU A 438 -11.24 13.41 39.76
CA GLU A 438 -12.30 13.21 40.75
C GLU A 438 -11.94 13.82 42.11
N ILE A 439 -10.70 13.66 42.59
CA ILE A 439 -10.25 14.28 43.84
C ILE A 439 -10.14 15.80 43.71
N GLN A 440 -9.76 16.31 42.53
CA GLN A 440 -9.69 17.76 42.29
C GLN A 440 -11.06 18.43 42.24
N GLU A 441 -12.10 17.72 41.80
CA GLU A 441 -13.50 18.20 41.90
C GLU A 441 -13.96 18.34 43.35
N LEU A 442 -13.47 17.47 44.25
CA LEU A 442 -13.76 17.53 45.69
C LEU A 442 -12.92 18.58 46.44
N PHE A 443 -11.67 18.81 46.03
CA PHE A 443 -10.74 19.75 46.66
C PHE A 443 -10.12 20.72 45.62
N PRO A 444 -10.90 21.70 45.12
CA PRO A 444 -10.50 22.55 43.99
C PRO A 444 -9.32 23.48 44.27
N ASN A 445 -8.95 23.69 45.53
CA ASN A 445 -7.84 24.55 45.93
C ASN A 445 -6.46 23.86 45.85
N LEU A 446 -6.41 22.54 45.60
CA LEU A 446 -5.18 21.80 45.40
C LEU A 446 -4.87 21.61 43.92
N SER A 447 -3.59 21.75 43.55
CA SER A 447 -3.17 21.58 42.17
C SER A 447 -3.24 20.10 41.75
N ARG A 448 -3.74 19.84 40.55
CA ARG A 448 -3.81 18.49 39.95
C ARG A 448 -2.49 17.74 40.00
N ILE A 449 -1.39 18.46 39.81
CA ILE A 449 -0.03 17.91 39.79
C ILE A 449 0.35 17.35 41.17
N THR A 450 -0.02 18.07 42.24
CA THR A 450 0.19 17.61 43.63
C THR A 450 -0.61 16.36 43.95
N ILE A 451 -1.87 16.30 43.48
CA ILE A 451 -2.76 15.15 43.66
C ILE A 451 -2.29 13.94 42.85
N GLU A 452 -1.89 14.15 41.59
CA GLU A 452 -1.34 13.10 40.71
C GLU A 452 -0.02 12.52 41.22
N GLU A 453 0.79 13.32 41.91
CA GLU A 453 2.05 12.87 42.53
C GLU A 453 1.80 12.04 43.78
N ASP A 454 0.83 12.43 44.63
CA ASP A 454 0.45 11.63 45.80
C ASP A 454 -0.24 10.32 45.39
N LEU A 455 -1.17 10.37 44.42
CA LEU A 455 -1.81 9.19 43.84
C LEU A 455 -0.82 8.22 43.20
N ARG A 456 0.27 8.73 42.62
CA ARG A 456 1.36 7.88 42.10
C ARG A 456 2.13 7.17 43.21
N ARG A 457 2.13 7.70 44.44
CA ARG A 457 2.78 7.09 45.61
C ARG A 457 1.85 6.17 46.40
N THR A 458 0.60 6.57 46.62
CA THR A 458 -0.38 5.84 47.41
C THR A 458 -1.11 4.77 46.61
N GLY A 459 -1.30 4.98 45.31
CA GLY A 459 -2.05 4.10 44.42
C GLY A 459 -3.55 4.00 44.74
N SER A 460 -4.07 4.83 45.65
CA SER A 460 -5.46 4.80 46.12
C SER A 460 -6.01 6.21 46.31
N ALA A 461 -7.21 6.45 45.75
CA ALA A 461 -7.90 7.74 45.86
C ALA A 461 -8.32 8.06 47.30
N ASP A 462 -8.81 7.06 48.03
CA ASP A 462 -9.30 7.25 49.41
C ASP A 462 -8.16 7.65 50.36
N GLN A 463 -6.97 7.06 50.18
CA GLN A 463 -5.80 7.39 51.01
C GLN A 463 -5.26 8.79 50.70
N THR A 464 -5.29 9.21 49.43
CA THR A 464 -4.91 10.58 49.05
C THR A 464 -5.91 11.60 49.57
N VAL A 465 -7.21 11.27 49.65
CA VAL A 465 -8.21 12.13 50.30
C VAL A 465 -7.94 12.26 51.81
N GLU A 466 -7.59 11.18 52.51
CA GLU A 466 -7.17 11.25 53.92
C GLU A 466 -5.90 12.11 54.10
N ASN A 467 -4.89 11.95 53.24
CA ASN A 467 -3.66 12.77 53.31
C ASN A 467 -3.94 14.26 53.11
N ILE A 468 -4.93 14.60 52.27
CA ILE A 468 -5.41 15.98 52.07
C ILE A 468 -6.13 16.49 53.33
N LEU A 469 -7.00 15.67 53.94
CA LEU A 469 -7.75 16.02 55.15
C LEU A 469 -6.86 16.17 56.39
N GLU A 470 -5.79 15.38 56.49
CA GLU A 470 -4.80 15.46 57.57
C GLU A 470 -3.73 16.56 57.32
N GLY A 471 -3.78 17.23 56.16
CA GLY A 471 -2.99 18.44 55.86
C GLY A 471 -1.55 18.18 55.39
N TYR A 472 -1.25 16.97 54.89
CA TYR A 472 0.10 16.59 54.45
C TYR A 472 0.51 17.13 53.08
N LEU A 473 -0.41 17.73 52.30
CA LEU A 473 -0.16 18.26 50.95
C LEU A 473 -0.36 19.79 50.91
N THR A 474 0.70 20.57 50.63
CA THR A 474 0.67 22.06 50.54
C THR A 474 1.17 22.59 49.19
N THR A 475 0.67 23.74 48.72
CA THR A 475 1.00 24.36 47.42
C THR A 475 2.33 25.14 47.40
N PRO A 476 3.12 25.11 46.31
CA PRO A 476 4.32 25.95 46.17
C PRO A 476 4.01 27.34 45.58
N VAL A 477 4.65 28.38 46.15
CA VAL A 477 4.56 29.81 45.79
C VAL A 477 5.45 30.15 44.59
N ALA A 478 4.93 30.92 43.65
CA ALA A 478 5.63 31.40 42.45
C ALA A 478 6.68 32.50 42.78
N GLN A 479 7.86 32.44 42.15
CA GLN A 479 8.84 33.54 42.15
C GLN A 479 8.97 34.18 40.76
N HIS A 480 8.88 35.51 40.77
CA HIS A 480 8.98 36.45 39.66
C HIS A 480 10.38 36.56 39.05
N SER A 481 10.46 36.76 37.73
CA SER A 481 11.61 37.37 37.06
C SER A 481 11.48 38.91 37.07
N PRO A 482 12.55 39.69 37.29
CA PRO A 482 12.52 41.13 37.12
C PRO A 482 12.89 41.57 35.69
N LEU A 483 12.17 42.60 35.24
CA LEU A 483 12.49 43.44 34.09
C LEU A 483 13.78 44.24 34.33
N PHE A 484 14.57 44.48 33.28
CA PHE A 484 15.38 45.69 33.20
C PHE A 484 15.21 46.36 31.83
N GLN A 485 14.80 47.63 31.91
CA GLN A 485 14.53 48.57 30.84
C GLN A 485 15.80 49.33 30.41
N THR A 486 15.91 49.51 29.09
CA THR A 486 16.24 50.73 28.31
C THR A 486 17.08 51.88 28.89
N ASN A 487 18.02 52.37 28.08
CA ASN A 487 18.30 53.79 27.79
C ASN A 487 19.02 53.86 26.41
N SER A 488 18.38 54.26 25.30
CA SER A 488 18.10 55.63 24.81
C SER A 488 19.30 56.35 24.17
N SER A 489 19.27 56.57 22.85
CA SER A 489 19.18 57.93 22.26
C SER A 489 19.24 57.95 20.71
N HIS A 490 18.18 58.52 20.13
CA HIS A 490 18.11 59.43 18.97
C HIS A 490 18.38 58.97 17.51
N SER A 491 17.26 58.93 16.78
CA SER A 491 16.97 59.07 15.34
C SER A 491 17.46 60.43 14.74
N PRO A 492 17.29 60.78 13.42
CA PRO A 492 16.26 60.31 12.47
C PRO A 492 16.69 60.00 10.99
N GLU A 493 15.84 59.19 10.34
CA GLU A 493 15.32 59.17 8.94
C GLU A 493 15.71 60.26 7.89
N PRO A 494 15.35 60.14 6.57
CA PRO A 494 14.95 58.98 5.76
C PRO A 494 15.47 58.95 4.27
N SER A 495 15.22 57.80 3.60
CA SER A 495 14.80 57.61 2.19
C SER A 495 15.72 57.90 0.96
N SER A 496 15.67 56.92 0.04
CA SER A 496 15.27 57.06 -1.39
C SER A 496 16.31 56.86 -2.53
N TYR A 497 16.04 55.82 -3.34
CA TYR A 497 16.15 55.61 -4.81
C TYR A 497 17.47 55.59 -5.60
N GLY A 498 17.60 54.58 -6.49
CA GLY A 498 18.45 54.63 -7.70
C GLY A 498 18.77 53.29 -8.37
N ARG A 499 17.98 52.93 -9.39
CA ARG A 499 18.12 51.79 -10.35
C ARG A 499 19.15 52.10 -11.46
N ARG A 500 19.89 51.10 -12.00
CA ARG A 500 20.16 50.93 -13.46
C ARG A 500 20.89 49.63 -13.87
N SER A 501 20.42 49.07 -14.98
CA SER A 501 20.85 47.93 -15.82
C SER A 501 22.11 48.17 -16.68
N GLU A 502 22.68 47.11 -17.30
CA GLU A 502 22.93 46.99 -18.77
C GLU A 502 23.74 45.72 -19.17
N ALA A 503 23.41 45.19 -20.37
CA ALA A 503 24.00 44.03 -21.06
C ALA A 503 24.71 44.46 -22.37
N VAL A 504 25.55 43.59 -22.99
CA VAL A 504 26.11 43.80 -24.36
C VAL A 504 26.32 42.48 -25.16
N THR A 505 25.37 42.19 -26.07
CA THR A 505 25.43 41.81 -27.52
C THR A 505 26.48 40.87 -28.20
N ARG A 506 25.95 39.97 -29.08
CA ARG A 506 26.17 39.78 -30.57
C ARG A 506 26.98 38.56 -31.16
N PRO A 507 26.80 38.20 -32.48
CA PRO A 507 26.61 36.81 -33.03
C PRO A 507 27.51 36.53 -34.29
N PRO A 508 27.12 35.99 -35.50
CA PRO A 508 26.26 34.88 -36.01
C PRO A 508 26.93 33.99 -37.13
N SER A 509 26.12 33.18 -37.87
CA SER A 509 26.18 32.74 -39.33
C SER A 509 26.59 31.27 -39.63
N SER A 510 26.18 30.55 -40.71
CA SER A 510 25.07 30.53 -41.70
C SER A 510 25.26 29.33 -42.70
N HIS A 511 24.20 29.00 -43.48
CA HIS A 511 24.14 28.34 -44.82
C HIS A 511 23.72 26.85 -45.02
N SER A 512 22.85 26.70 -46.04
CA SER A 512 22.12 25.55 -46.66
C SER A 512 22.90 24.98 -47.91
N PRO A 513 22.34 24.29 -48.96
CA PRO A 513 21.04 23.56 -49.22
C PRO A 513 21.05 22.28 -50.16
N LEU A 514 19.87 21.64 -50.34
CA LEU A 514 19.20 21.00 -51.55
C LEU A 514 19.55 19.60 -52.20
N GLY A 515 18.51 18.73 -52.40
CA GLY A 515 18.00 18.27 -53.73
C GLY A 515 17.76 16.77 -54.12
N PHE A 516 16.48 16.36 -54.39
CA PHE A 516 15.89 15.43 -55.44
C PHE A 516 16.33 13.92 -55.58
N GLN A 517 15.60 12.90 -56.13
CA GLN A 517 14.19 12.53 -56.48
C GLN A 517 14.13 11.09 -57.14
N ASP A 518 13.02 10.32 -56.95
CA ASP A 518 12.30 9.34 -57.85
C ASP A 518 12.70 7.85 -58.20
N VAL A 519 11.65 6.98 -58.13
CA VAL A 519 11.15 5.90 -59.08
C VAL A 519 11.35 4.37 -58.83
N VAL A 520 10.30 3.63 -59.26
CA VAL A 520 9.72 2.28 -58.98
C VAL A 520 10.17 1.15 -59.94
N SER A 521 10.09 -0.15 -59.56
CA SER A 521 9.48 -1.26 -60.38
C SER A 521 9.43 -2.66 -59.70
N ASP A 522 8.30 -3.35 -59.92
CA ASP A 522 7.89 -4.72 -59.53
C ASP A 522 8.59 -5.86 -60.34
N SER A 523 8.64 -7.09 -59.80
CA SER A 523 7.77 -8.22 -60.24
C SER A 523 8.31 -9.66 -59.99
N VAL A 524 7.34 -10.55 -59.80
CA VAL A 524 7.27 -12.02 -60.07
C VAL A 524 7.25 -12.96 -58.84
N VAL A 525 6.25 -13.85 -58.93
CA VAL A 525 5.62 -14.76 -57.97
C VAL A 525 6.02 -16.22 -58.23
N ASP A 526 5.68 -17.05 -57.24
CA ASP A 526 5.44 -18.51 -57.26
C ASP A 526 6.60 -19.48 -56.95
N SER A 527 6.63 -19.94 -55.70
CA SER A 527 6.42 -21.36 -55.39
C SER A 527 5.88 -21.54 -53.98
N VAL A 528 4.69 -22.13 -53.89
CA VAL A 528 3.95 -22.39 -52.66
C VAL A 528 4.37 -23.74 -52.06
N SER A 529 4.18 -23.84 -50.73
CA SER A 529 3.85 -25.05 -49.94
C SER A 529 4.95 -26.03 -49.55
N SER A 530 5.54 -25.80 -48.38
CA SER A 530 5.48 -26.69 -47.19
C SER A 530 6.44 -26.09 -46.15
N ASN A 531 5.99 -25.31 -45.18
CA ASN A 531 5.53 -25.86 -43.91
C ASN A 531 4.74 -24.77 -43.17
N LEU A 532 3.41 -24.92 -43.18
CA LEU A 532 2.53 -24.22 -42.27
C LEU A 532 2.20 -25.19 -41.14
N ARG A 533 2.80 -24.96 -39.97
CA ARG A 533 2.10 -25.10 -38.69
C ARG A 533 2.22 -23.76 -37.97
N SER A 534 1.10 -23.07 -37.96
CA SER A 534 0.72 -21.96 -37.11
C SER A 534 0.95 -22.26 -35.62
N GLU A 535 1.41 -21.28 -34.85
CA GLU A 535 0.66 -20.69 -33.72
C GLU A 535 0.99 -19.18 -33.59
N ASP A 536 0.09 -18.35 -34.13
CA ASP A 536 -0.38 -17.03 -33.66
C ASP A 536 0.57 -15.96 -33.08
N GLY A 537 1.47 -15.40 -33.90
CA GLY A 537 2.12 -14.10 -33.63
C GLY A 537 1.35 -12.92 -34.26
N ARG A 538 1.15 -11.84 -33.49
CA ARG A 538 0.38 -10.66 -33.94
C ARG A 538 1.31 -9.71 -34.69
N LEU A 539 1.14 -9.61 -36.02
CA LEU A 539 1.92 -8.69 -36.88
C LEU A 539 1.75 -7.19 -36.55
N ASP A 540 0.85 -6.84 -35.62
CA ASP A 540 0.70 -5.48 -35.07
C ASP A 540 1.69 -5.14 -33.95
N ASP A 541 2.42 -6.12 -33.43
CA ASP A 541 3.48 -5.93 -32.44
C ASP A 541 4.86 -5.90 -33.11
N GLU A 542 5.46 -4.71 -33.18
CA GLU A 542 6.79 -4.51 -33.78
C GLU A 542 7.88 -5.24 -32.99
N ASP A 543 7.69 -5.44 -31.68
CA ASP A 543 8.69 -6.05 -30.80
C ASP A 543 8.68 -7.58 -30.93
N GLU A 544 7.51 -8.19 -31.09
CA GLU A 544 7.35 -9.64 -31.31
C GLU A 544 7.96 -10.07 -32.66
N VAL A 545 7.71 -9.30 -33.72
CA VAL A 545 8.29 -9.53 -35.04
C VAL A 545 9.80 -9.33 -35.03
N LEU A 546 10.29 -8.34 -34.28
CA LEU A 546 11.72 -8.08 -34.16
C LEU A 546 12.41 -9.16 -33.33
N ALA A 547 11.77 -9.68 -32.28
CA ALA A 547 12.29 -10.80 -31.49
C ALA A 547 12.46 -12.04 -32.36
N TRP A 548 11.46 -12.38 -33.18
CA TRP A 548 11.54 -13.50 -34.14
C TRP A 548 12.66 -13.32 -35.18
N LEU A 549 12.84 -12.10 -35.72
CA LEU A 549 13.93 -11.79 -36.67
C LEU A 549 15.32 -11.81 -36.06
N THR A 550 15.44 -11.72 -34.73
CA THR A 550 16.71 -11.71 -34.00
C THR A 550 16.97 -12.97 -33.18
N ASP A 551 16.11 -13.98 -33.34
CA ASP A 551 16.21 -15.28 -32.71
C ASP A 551 17.42 -16.05 -33.25
N SER A 552 18.24 -16.65 -32.37
CA SER A 552 19.47 -17.37 -32.73
C SER A 552 19.17 -18.51 -33.70
N ASP A 553 18.16 -19.33 -33.40
CA ASP A 553 17.67 -20.44 -34.24
C ASP A 553 17.32 -20.03 -35.68
N ASN A 554 16.94 -18.76 -35.92
CA ASN A 554 16.53 -18.27 -37.24
C ASN A 554 17.69 -17.70 -38.07
N LEU A 555 18.89 -17.59 -37.49
CA LEU A 555 20.07 -16.96 -38.09
C LEU A 555 21.13 -17.94 -38.55
N GLU A 556 21.00 -19.21 -38.15
CA GLU A 556 21.94 -20.30 -38.43
C GLU A 556 22.20 -20.45 -39.93
N ILE A 557 23.49 -20.41 -40.30
CA ILE A 557 23.96 -20.74 -41.65
C ILE A 557 24.97 -21.88 -41.52
N GLU A 558 24.66 -23.01 -42.15
CA GLU A 558 25.48 -24.23 -42.16
C GLU A 558 26.96 -23.91 -42.49
N ASP A 559 27.87 -24.32 -41.60
CA ASP A 559 29.34 -24.17 -41.66
C ASP A 559 29.88 -22.71 -41.63
N GLN A 560 29.18 -21.71 -41.08
CA GLN A 560 29.66 -20.31 -40.97
C GLN A 560 29.18 -19.53 -39.74
N ILE A 561 30.13 -18.91 -39.02
CA ILE A 561 29.86 -17.96 -37.92
C ILE A 561 28.97 -16.78 -38.39
N GLU A 562 27.90 -16.49 -37.65
CA GLU A 562 26.87 -15.52 -38.03
C GLU A 562 27.35 -14.06 -37.98
N ALA A 563 27.08 -13.30 -39.04
CA ALA A 563 27.40 -11.88 -39.11
C ALA A 563 26.29 -11.01 -38.51
N VAL A 564 26.59 -10.30 -37.42
CA VAL A 564 25.62 -9.42 -36.74
C VAL A 564 25.95 -7.95 -36.91
N ASN A 565 24.91 -7.12 -36.89
CA ASN A 565 25.05 -5.66 -36.83
C ASN A 565 25.07 -5.18 -35.36
N ALA A 566 25.50 -3.94 -35.11
CA ALA A 566 25.62 -3.42 -33.74
C ALA A 566 24.31 -3.43 -32.91
N LYS A 567 23.14 -3.29 -33.55
CA LYS A 567 21.83 -3.33 -32.85
C LYS A 567 21.37 -4.75 -32.53
N MET A 568 21.82 -5.70 -33.33
CA MET A 568 21.52 -7.11 -33.17
C MET A 568 22.41 -7.71 -32.09
N LEU A 569 23.70 -7.32 -32.10
CA LEU A 569 24.64 -7.63 -31.03
C LEU A 569 24.12 -7.17 -29.65
N SER A 570 23.57 -5.95 -29.54
CA SER A 570 23.00 -5.49 -28.27
C SER A 570 21.84 -6.35 -27.77
N LYS A 571 21.03 -6.89 -28.69
CA LYS A 571 19.91 -7.78 -28.34
C LYS A 571 20.39 -9.18 -27.95
N LEU A 572 21.38 -9.73 -28.65
CA LEU A 572 21.96 -11.03 -28.31
C LEU A 572 22.68 -10.98 -26.97
N ILE A 573 23.38 -9.88 -26.65
CA ILE A 573 23.97 -9.67 -25.32
C ILE A 573 22.88 -9.62 -24.23
N GLU A 574 21.68 -9.11 -24.54
CA GLU A 574 20.57 -9.01 -23.60
C GLU A 574 19.87 -10.35 -23.34
N ASN A 575 19.78 -11.20 -24.37
CA ASN A 575 19.00 -12.43 -24.36
C ASN A 575 19.83 -13.68 -24.06
N GLU A 576 21.05 -13.76 -24.59
CA GLU A 576 21.89 -14.96 -24.50
C GLU A 576 22.76 -14.95 -23.24
N GLU A 577 22.83 -16.11 -22.57
CA GLU A 577 23.64 -16.27 -21.35
C GLU A 577 25.14 -16.34 -21.67
N HIS A 578 25.51 -16.98 -22.79
CA HIS A 578 26.88 -17.23 -23.22
C HIS A 578 27.08 -16.89 -24.69
N LEU A 579 27.72 -15.74 -24.98
CA LEU A 579 27.89 -15.25 -26.35
C LEU A 579 29.36 -14.93 -26.65
N ALA A 580 29.97 -15.65 -27.59
CA ALA A 580 31.29 -15.34 -28.14
C ALA A 580 31.17 -14.37 -29.32
N VAL A 581 31.93 -13.27 -29.29
CA VAL A 581 31.87 -12.20 -30.30
C VAL A 581 33.25 -11.91 -30.86
N LEU A 582 33.43 -12.14 -32.15
CA LEU A 582 34.65 -11.78 -32.88
C LEU A 582 34.50 -10.41 -33.55
N PHE A 583 35.28 -9.44 -33.10
CA PHE A 583 35.46 -8.15 -33.78
C PHE A 583 36.58 -8.24 -34.80
N TYR A 584 36.29 -7.91 -36.06
CA TYR A 584 37.27 -8.00 -37.15
C TYR A 584 37.16 -6.84 -38.14
N VAL A 585 38.14 -6.73 -39.05
CA VAL A 585 38.14 -5.75 -40.14
C VAL A 585 38.02 -6.48 -41.48
N GLU A 586 37.00 -6.11 -42.25
CA GLU A 586 36.74 -6.70 -43.56
C GLU A 586 37.87 -6.37 -44.56
N GLY A 587 38.36 -7.39 -45.28
CA GLY A 587 39.46 -7.27 -46.25
C GLY A 587 40.87 -7.22 -45.64
N GLU A 588 41.03 -7.38 -44.32
CA GLU A 588 42.33 -7.54 -43.69
C GLU A 588 42.75 -9.02 -43.64
N LYS A 589 43.90 -9.34 -44.24
CA LYS A 589 44.42 -10.72 -44.32
C LYS A 589 44.57 -11.41 -42.96
N ARG A 590 44.85 -10.66 -41.89
CA ARG A 590 44.96 -11.20 -40.53
C ARG A 590 43.58 -11.58 -39.98
N SER A 591 42.57 -10.76 -40.22
CA SER A 591 41.18 -10.99 -39.84
C SER A 591 40.57 -12.16 -40.60
N GLU A 592 40.79 -12.26 -41.92
CA GLU A 592 40.33 -13.39 -42.75
C GLU A 592 40.97 -14.71 -42.31
N LYS A 593 42.25 -14.68 -41.94
CA LYS A 593 42.93 -15.88 -41.43
C LYS A 593 42.35 -16.31 -40.09
N VAL A 594 42.13 -15.39 -39.16
CA VAL A 594 41.54 -15.71 -37.85
C VAL A 594 40.12 -16.23 -38.00
N LEU A 595 39.32 -15.64 -38.90
CA LEU A 595 37.96 -16.10 -39.19
C LEU A 595 37.93 -17.58 -39.62
N HIS A 596 38.77 -17.94 -40.60
CA HIS A 596 38.82 -19.29 -41.14
C HIS A 596 39.26 -20.35 -40.12
N GLU A 597 40.15 -20.02 -39.17
CA GLU A 597 40.51 -20.96 -38.10
C GLU A 597 39.37 -21.06 -37.07
N LEU A 598 38.69 -19.95 -36.74
CA LEU A 598 37.61 -19.97 -35.74
C LEU A 598 36.31 -20.61 -36.26
N GLU A 599 36.08 -20.64 -37.58
CA GLU A 599 34.97 -21.40 -38.18
C GLU A 599 35.07 -22.92 -37.90
N ASN A 600 36.26 -23.46 -37.62
CA ASN A 600 36.41 -24.90 -37.32
C ASN A 600 35.89 -25.31 -35.93
N ILE A 601 35.70 -24.35 -35.02
CA ILE A 601 35.23 -24.60 -33.64
C ILE A 601 33.77 -24.20 -33.43
N ASP A 602 33.07 -23.78 -34.49
CA ASP A 602 31.69 -23.25 -34.44
C ASP A 602 30.71 -24.32 -33.96
N ASP A 603 30.68 -25.48 -34.62
CA ASP A 603 29.89 -26.66 -34.23
C ASP A 603 30.16 -27.11 -32.79
N GLU A 604 31.41 -26.95 -32.32
CA GLU A 604 31.84 -27.36 -30.98
C GLU A 604 31.38 -26.34 -29.92
N CYS A 605 31.33 -25.05 -30.26
CA CYS A 605 30.75 -24.00 -29.42
C CYS A 605 29.23 -24.19 -29.29
N GLU A 606 28.53 -24.44 -30.40
CA GLU A 606 27.08 -24.67 -30.42
C GLU A 606 26.69 -25.93 -29.65
N ALA A 607 27.42 -27.04 -29.81
CA ALA A 607 27.21 -28.26 -29.05
C ALA A 607 27.42 -28.07 -27.53
N THR A 608 28.14 -27.02 -27.17
CA THR A 608 28.35 -26.60 -25.78
C THR A 608 27.53 -25.38 -25.41
N ASP A 609 26.52 -24.98 -26.17
CA ASP A 609 25.57 -23.89 -25.85
C ASP A 609 26.28 -22.53 -25.64
N ILE A 610 27.21 -22.23 -26.54
CA ILE A 610 27.84 -20.91 -26.70
C ILE A 610 27.45 -20.40 -28.09
N ASP A 611 26.73 -19.29 -28.15
CA ASP A 611 26.45 -18.63 -29.44
C ASP A 611 27.70 -17.92 -29.93
N PHE A 612 28.09 -18.15 -31.19
CA PHE A 612 29.29 -17.54 -31.75
C PHE A 612 28.93 -16.59 -32.89
N VAL A 613 29.18 -15.29 -32.71
CA VAL A 613 28.88 -14.27 -33.73
C VAL A 613 30.10 -13.43 -34.12
N ARG A 614 30.07 -12.86 -35.32
CA ARG A 614 31.11 -11.95 -35.84
C ARG A 614 30.56 -10.57 -36.19
N ILE A 615 31.37 -9.53 -35.98
CA ILE A 615 31.00 -8.13 -36.28
C ILE A 615 32.15 -7.36 -36.95
N ALA A 616 31.83 -6.72 -38.07
CA ALA A 616 32.74 -5.88 -38.86
C ALA A 616 32.64 -4.37 -38.54
N ASP A 617 32.22 -4.01 -37.33
CA ASP A 617 32.04 -2.61 -36.92
C ASP A 617 33.14 -2.12 -35.98
N THR A 618 34.10 -1.39 -36.56
CA THR A 618 35.21 -0.75 -35.82
C THR A 618 34.76 0.32 -34.82
N LYS A 619 33.53 0.87 -34.94
CA LYS A 619 33.00 1.82 -33.95
C LYS A 619 32.49 1.09 -32.72
N ALA A 620 31.77 -0.02 -32.90
CA ALA A 620 31.33 -0.87 -31.81
C ALA A 620 32.53 -1.42 -31.01
N ALA A 621 33.60 -1.85 -31.70
CA ALA A 621 34.82 -2.33 -31.04
C ALA A 621 35.44 -1.30 -30.06
N LYS A 622 35.39 0.00 -30.40
CA LYS A 622 35.94 1.07 -29.54
C LYS A 622 35.14 1.28 -28.26
N GLU A 623 33.86 0.96 -28.25
CA GLU A 623 32.98 1.09 -27.09
C GLU A 623 33.37 0.10 -25.98
N TYR A 624 33.82 -1.09 -26.38
CA TYR A 624 34.37 -2.12 -25.51
C TYR A 624 35.88 -1.96 -25.22
N GLY A 625 36.49 -0.85 -25.63
CA GLY A 625 37.90 -0.57 -25.36
C GLY A 625 38.91 -1.36 -26.22
N LEU A 626 38.44 -2.01 -27.29
CA LEU A 626 39.31 -2.77 -28.20
C LEU A 626 40.05 -1.81 -29.13
N SER A 627 41.37 -1.71 -28.97
CA SER A 627 42.24 -0.88 -29.80
C SER A 627 43.00 -1.67 -30.88
N LEU A 628 43.02 -3.00 -30.77
CA LEU A 628 43.67 -3.94 -31.69
C LEU A 628 42.60 -4.90 -32.21
N LEU A 629 42.52 -5.07 -33.53
CA LEU A 629 41.65 -6.03 -34.21
C LEU A 629 42.50 -6.98 -35.08
N PRO A 630 42.08 -8.24 -35.32
CA PRO A 630 40.89 -8.90 -34.78
C PRO A 630 41.01 -9.16 -33.26
N ALA A 631 39.89 -9.11 -32.55
CA ALA A 631 39.80 -9.36 -31.11
C ALA A 631 38.53 -10.12 -30.78
N MET A 632 38.59 -11.01 -29.80
CA MET A 632 37.46 -11.82 -29.37
C MET A 632 37.04 -11.43 -27.96
N ILE A 633 35.73 -11.30 -27.76
CA ILE A 633 35.09 -11.06 -26.47
C ILE A 633 34.14 -12.22 -26.19
N PHE A 634 34.21 -12.80 -25.00
CA PHE A 634 33.20 -13.72 -24.50
C PHE A 634 32.30 -12.98 -23.51
N PHE A 635 31.00 -12.99 -23.76
CA PHE A 635 29.98 -12.43 -22.89
C PHE A 635 29.37 -13.55 -22.06
N THR A 636 29.42 -13.38 -20.73
CA THR A 636 28.71 -14.25 -19.78
C THR A 636 27.76 -13.37 -18.99
N ARG A 637 26.44 -13.59 -19.09
CA ARG A 637 25.43 -12.74 -18.42
C ARG A 637 25.70 -11.24 -18.60
N LYS A 638 25.97 -10.81 -19.84
CA LYS A 638 26.32 -9.42 -20.24
C LYS A 638 27.74 -8.93 -19.93
N PHE A 639 28.60 -9.72 -19.29
CA PHE A 639 29.96 -9.31 -18.95
C PHE A 639 30.98 -9.62 -20.05
N PRO A 640 31.65 -8.62 -20.65
CA PRO A 640 32.66 -8.84 -21.67
C PRO A 640 33.99 -9.27 -21.06
N GLN A 641 34.49 -10.44 -21.46
CA GLN A 641 35.83 -10.94 -21.16
C GLN A 641 36.65 -10.97 -22.46
N VAL A 642 37.77 -10.25 -22.50
CA VAL A 642 38.60 -10.17 -23.70
C VAL A 642 39.62 -11.30 -23.70
N TYR A 643 39.74 -12.02 -24.82
CA TYR A 643 40.79 -13.02 -24.98
C TYR A 643 42.14 -12.35 -25.30
N GLU A 644 43.15 -12.61 -24.46
CA GLU A 644 44.50 -12.03 -24.61
C GLU A 644 45.48 -12.92 -25.40
N GLY A 645 45.06 -14.14 -25.75
CA GLY A 645 45.90 -15.11 -26.45
C GLY A 645 45.98 -14.90 -27.97
N ASP A 646 46.63 -15.86 -28.66
CA ASP A 646 46.70 -15.86 -30.13
C ASP A 646 45.42 -16.48 -30.70
N LEU A 647 44.66 -15.69 -31.45
CA LEU A 647 43.41 -16.10 -32.10
C LEU A 647 43.61 -17.05 -33.29
N THR A 648 44.86 -17.27 -33.74
CA THR A 648 45.17 -18.26 -34.79
C THR A 648 45.28 -19.69 -34.26
N GLN A 649 45.13 -19.89 -32.95
CA GLN A 649 45.16 -21.20 -32.30
C GLN A 649 43.75 -21.56 -31.83
N GLU A 650 42.93 -22.10 -32.73
CA GLU A 650 41.51 -22.45 -32.51
C GLU A 650 41.31 -23.35 -31.28
N GLU A 651 42.15 -24.39 -31.09
CA GLU A 651 42.08 -25.30 -29.94
C GLU A 651 42.21 -24.56 -28.59
N LYS A 652 43.05 -23.52 -28.51
CA LYS A 652 43.23 -22.72 -27.29
C LYS A 652 42.10 -21.73 -27.06
N VAL A 653 41.52 -21.25 -28.15
CA VAL A 653 40.34 -20.39 -28.09
C VAL A 653 39.15 -21.19 -27.57
N LEU A 654 38.94 -22.41 -28.08
CA LEU A 654 37.91 -23.30 -27.59
C LEU A 654 38.17 -23.73 -26.14
N GLU A 655 39.39 -24.12 -25.78
CA GLU A 655 39.75 -24.43 -24.38
C GLU A 655 39.45 -23.25 -23.45
N TRP A 656 39.75 -22.02 -23.89
CA TRP A 656 39.42 -20.81 -23.14
C TRP A 656 37.91 -20.57 -23.06
N LEU A 657 37.15 -20.72 -24.15
CA LEU A 657 35.69 -20.57 -24.15
C LEU A 657 35.02 -21.61 -23.24
N LEU A 658 35.47 -22.87 -23.27
CA LEU A 658 34.96 -23.94 -22.43
C LEU A 658 35.39 -23.80 -20.97
N GLU A 659 36.60 -23.30 -20.68
CA GLU A 659 37.02 -22.94 -19.32
C GLU A 659 36.12 -21.83 -18.76
N ARG A 660 35.77 -20.85 -19.61
CA ARG A 660 34.97 -19.68 -19.22
C ARG A 660 33.47 -19.96 -19.16
N LYS A 661 32.97 -20.90 -19.96
CA LYS A 661 31.60 -21.44 -19.82
C LYS A 661 31.50 -22.41 -18.65
N GLY A 662 32.50 -23.28 -18.49
CA GLY A 662 32.60 -24.26 -17.41
C GLY A 662 32.88 -23.65 -16.03
N ALA A 663 33.34 -22.40 -16.00
CA ALA A 663 33.20 -21.50 -14.87
C ALA A 663 31.82 -20.82 -14.99
N THR A 664 30.75 -21.27 -14.34
CA THR A 664 30.58 -21.34 -12.88
C THR A 664 29.42 -22.30 -12.49
N PRO A 665 29.29 -22.76 -11.22
CA PRO A 665 29.93 -22.27 -10.00
C PRO A 665 30.86 -23.30 -9.36
N LYS A 666 32.14 -22.94 -9.25
CA LYS A 666 33.12 -23.54 -8.32
C LYS A 666 34.52 -22.92 -8.38
N ASN A 667 34.60 -21.67 -8.84
CA ASN A 667 35.52 -20.78 -8.18
C ASN A 667 34.62 -19.89 -7.35
N ASP A 668 34.58 -20.18 -6.06
CA ASP A 668 34.17 -19.28 -4.99
C ASP A 668 35.08 -18.04 -5.10
N VAL A 669 34.99 -17.23 -6.17
CA VAL A 669 35.90 -16.10 -6.43
C VAL A 669 35.09 -14.95 -6.99
N ILE A 670 34.73 -14.05 -6.09
CA ILE A 670 33.97 -12.82 -6.38
C ILE A 670 34.62 -12.04 -7.53
N ASP A 671 33.81 -11.57 -8.49
CA ASP A 671 34.24 -10.86 -9.69
C ASP A 671 35.01 -9.57 -9.39
N LEU A 672 36.20 -9.40 -9.98
CA LEU A 672 36.99 -8.16 -9.89
C LEU A 672 36.54 -7.16 -10.96
N VAL A 673 36.16 -5.95 -10.53
CA VAL A 673 35.49 -4.98 -11.42
C VAL A 673 36.23 -3.65 -11.46
N ASP A 674 36.37 -3.08 -12.66
CA ASP A 674 36.90 -1.72 -12.86
C ASP A 674 35.85 -0.65 -12.57
N ARG A 675 36.29 0.58 -12.24
CA ARG A 675 35.39 1.72 -11.95
C ARG A 675 34.24 1.91 -12.95
N LYS A 676 34.54 1.81 -14.26
CA LYS A 676 33.52 2.00 -15.31
C LYS A 676 32.52 0.85 -15.37
N GLN A 677 33.00 -0.37 -15.12
CA GLN A 677 32.15 -1.55 -15.08
C GLN A 677 31.25 -1.48 -13.84
N LEU A 678 31.79 -1.13 -12.67
CA LEU A 678 31.03 -0.99 -11.44
C LEU A 678 29.91 0.04 -11.54
N GLN A 679 30.16 1.19 -12.19
CA GLN A 679 29.11 2.18 -12.45
C GLN A 679 27.98 1.63 -13.32
N ARG A 680 28.29 0.83 -14.34
CA ARG A 680 27.26 0.16 -15.15
C ARG A 680 26.48 -0.85 -14.33
N LEU A 681 27.14 -1.61 -13.46
CA LEU A 681 26.45 -2.59 -12.61
C LEU A 681 25.47 -1.94 -11.64
N ILE A 682 25.87 -0.83 -11.01
CA ILE A 682 24.99 -0.06 -10.13
C ILE A 682 23.83 0.56 -10.92
N ASP A 683 24.05 0.92 -12.20
CA ASP A 683 23.00 1.49 -13.05
C ASP A 683 22.04 0.44 -13.63
N ASP A 684 22.52 -0.77 -13.91
CA ASP A 684 21.79 -1.84 -14.60
C ASP A 684 21.10 -2.82 -13.63
N TYR A 685 21.68 -3.05 -12.44
CA TYR A 685 21.16 -3.96 -11.42
C TYR A 685 20.63 -3.21 -10.21
N GLU A 686 19.44 -3.60 -9.76
CA GLU A 686 18.78 -3.00 -8.60
C GLU A 686 19.56 -3.24 -7.29
N ASN A 687 20.15 -4.43 -7.14
CA ASN A 687 20.78 -4.90 -5.91
C ASN A 687 22.22 -5.36 -6.17
N THR A 688 23.21 -4.57 -5.74
CA THR A 688 24.63 -4.86 -5.95
C THR A 688 25.42 -4.75 -4.65
N ALA A 689 26.08 -5.82 -4.22
CA ALA A 689 27.02 -5.82 -3.10
C ALA A 689 28.46 -5.62 -3.61
N VAL A 690 29.17 -4.66 -3.03
CA VAL A 690 30.52 -4.26 -3.46
C VAL A 690 31.48 -4.33 -2.29
N PHE A 691 32.51 -5.16 -2.42
CA PHE A 691 33.61 -5.23 -1.47
C PHE A 691 34.76 -4.31 -1.89
N PHE A 692 35.00 -3.26 -1.10
CA PHE A 692 36.09 -2.30 -1.29
C PHE A 692 37.30 -2.67 -0.44
N TYR A 693 38.46 -2.83 -1.09
CA TYR A 693 39.70 -3.19 -0.41
C TYR A 693 40.91 -2.45 -0.98
N GLU A 694 42.01 -2.42 -0.21
CA GLU A 694 43.27 -1.83 -0.66
C GLU A 694 44.23 -2.92 -1.15
N LYS A 695 44.93 -2.69 -2.28
CA LYS A 695 45.92 -3.66 -2.81
C LYS A 695 47.10 -3.92 -1.85
N ALA A 696 47.37 -2.99 -0.94
CA ALA A 696 48.40 -3.10 0.09
C ALA A 696 47.90 -3.80 1.38
N CYS A 697 46.65 -4.23 1.41
CA CYS A 697 46.03 -4.86 2.58
C CYS A 697 46.73 -6.18 2.92
N ARG A 698 46.89 -6.44 4.23
CA ARG A 698 47.49 -7.66 4.80
C ARG A 698 46.55 -8.88 4.64
N LYS A 699 46.97 -10.01 5.23
CA LYS A 699 46.19 -11.25 5.46
C LYS A 699 44.71 -11.07 5.83
N GLU A 700 44.34 -9.99 6.52
CA GLU A 700 42.95 -9.74 6.93
C GLU A 700 42.00 -9.57 5.73
N CYS A 701 42.41 -8.88 4.66
CA CYS A 701 41.57 -8.78 3.45
C CYS A 701 41.50 -10.10 2.70
N GLU A 702 42.55 -10.91 2.72
CA GLU A 702 42.56 -12.26 2.12
C GLU A 702 41.62 -13.20 2.89
N GLU A 703 41.66 -13.16 4.23
CA GLU A 703 40.78 -13.95 5.10
C GLU A 703 39.30 -13.55 4.97
N ILE A 704 39.01 -12.25 4.87
CA ILE A 704 37.65 -11.77 4.59
C ILE A 704 37.19 -12.17 3.19
N LEU A 705 38.05 -12.07 2.18
CA LEU A 705 37.71 -12.48 0.81
C LEU A 705 37.39 -13.98 0.73
N GLU A 706 38.21 -14.85 1.34
CA GLU A 706 37.92 -16.30 1.40
C GLU A 706 36.56 -16.58 2.09
N GLY A 707 36.22 -15.81 3.13
CA GLY A 707 34.93 -15.92 3.82
C GLY A 707 33.76 -15.42 2.95
N LEU A 708 33.91 -14.29 2.28
CA LEU A 708 32.88 -13.72 1.39
C LEU A 708 32.65 -14.59 0.14
N GLU A 709 33.70 -15.23 -0.35
CA GLU A 709 33.64 -16.18 -1.46
C GLU A 709 32.76 -17.40 -1.13
N THR A 710 32.68 -17.80 0.14
CA THR A 710 31.80 -18.89 0.59
C THR A 710 30.31 -18.54 0.49
N ILE A 711 29.95 -17.25 0.57
CA ILE A 711 28.55 -16.79 0.53
C ILE A 711 28.13 -16.20 -0.82
N ASP A 712 29.03 -16.18 -1.81
CA ASP A 712 28.79 -15.57 -3.13
C ASP A 712 27.65 -16.28 -3.89
N ASP A 713 27.71 -17.61 -3.96
CA ASP A 713 26.68 -18.44 -4.59
C ASP A 713 25.31 -18.26 -3.89
N ASP A 714 25.31 -18.21 -2.55
CA ASP A 714 24.10 -17.98 -1.76
C ASP A 714 23.52 -16.59 -2.01
N ALA A 715 24.37 -15.56 -2.14
CA ALA A 715 23.94 -14.20 -2.45
C ALA A 715 23.39 -14.08 -3.88
N GLU A 716 24.00 -14.74 -4.86
CA GLU A 716 23.52 -14.75 -6.24
C GLU A 716 22.19 -15.51 -6.38
N GLU A 717 21.98 -16.62 -5.65
CA GLU A 717 20.68 -17.31 -5.58
C GLU A 717 19.58 -16.38 -5.02
N GLN A 718 19.94 -15.53 -4.06
CA GLN A 718 19.03 -14.50 -3.56
C GLN A 718 18.91 -13.30 -4.51
N GLY A 719 19.59 -13.29 -5.67
CA GLY A 719 19.54 -12.26 -6.70
C GLY A 719 20.26 -10.96 -6.32
N ILE A 720 21.35 -11.06 -5.55
CA ILE A 720 22.24 -9.94 -5.22
C ILE A 720 23.53 -10.15 -6.01
N ARG A 721 23.95 -9.16 -6.80
CA ARG A 721 25.22 -9.25 -7.54
C ARG A 721 26.38 -8.93 -6.59
N PHE A 722 27.31 -9.85 -6.37
CA PHE A 722 28.50 -9.59 -5.56
C PHE A 722 29.72 -9.29 -6.43
N VAL A 723 30.43 -8.19 -6.14
CA VAL A 723 31.64 -7.77 -6.85
C VAL A 723 32.70 -7.20 -5.90
N LYS A 724 33.98 -7.26 -6.30
CA LYS A 724 35.11 -6.68 -5.56
C LYS A 724 35.87 -5.63 -6.37
N ILE A 725 36.34 -4.57 -5.70
CA ILE A 725 37.08 -3.48 -6.33
C ILE A 725 38.25 -2.97 -5.47
N PRO A 726 39.48 -2.91 -6.01
CA PRO A 726 40.67 -2.43 -5.32
C PRO A 726 41.01 -0.97 -5.65
N ASP A 727 39.99 -0.10 -5.75
CA ASP A 727 40.14 1.31 -6.12
C ASP A 727 39.80 2.22 -4.92
N VAL A 728 40.84 2.61 -4.18
CA VAL A 728 40.75 3.49 -3.00
C VAL A 728 40.32 4.90 -3.38
N ASP A 729 40.71 5.40 -4.55
CA ASP A 729 40.39 6.75 -4.98
C ASP A 729 38.90 6.85 -5.34
N PHE A 730 38.35 5.82 -5.98
CA PHE A 730 36.92 5.72 -6.23
C PHE A 730 36.10 5.52 -4.95
N ALA A 731 36.56 4.66 -4.04
CA ALA A 731 35.92 4.45 -2.74
C ALA A 731 35.82 5.76 -1.93
N LYS A 732 36.89 6.56 -1.88
CA LYS A 732 36.88 7.89 -1.26
C LYS A 732 35.95 8.87 -1.95
N GLN A 733 35.78 8.77 -3.27
CA GLN A 733 34.82 9.60 -3.99
C GLN A 733 33.37 9.31 -3.59
N ILE A 734 33.04 8.03 -3.33
CA ILE A 734 31.72 7.62 -2.84
C ILE A 734 31.54 8.01 -1.37
N GLY A 735 32.62 8.12 -0.60
CA GLY A 735 32.62 8.51 0.82
C GLY A 735 33.08 7.39 1.76
N ILE A 736 33.72 6.35 1.23
CA ILE A 736 34.29 5.24 2.00
C ILE A 736 35.71 5.63 2.43
N THR A 737 35.91 5.73 3.74
CA THR A 737 37.19 6.15 4.33
C THR A 737 37.91 5.03 5.09
N GLU A 738 37.16 4.00 5.49
CA GLU A 738 37.66 2.83 6.22
C GLU A 738 37.74 1.64 5.27
N PHE A 739 38.82 0.87 5.36
CA PHE A 739 39.06 -0.31 4.52
C PHE A 739 39.55 -1.47 5.40
N PRO A 740 39.15 -2.73 5.11
CA PRO A 740 38.16 -3.13 4.10
C PRO A 740 36.73 -2.69 4.47
N SER A 741 35.86 -2.50 3.47
CA SER A 741 34.46 -2.10 3.68
C SER A 741 33.54 -2.79 2.68
N LEU A 742 32.40 -3.27 3.18
CA LEU A 742 31.33 -3.85 2.37
C LEU A 742 30.19 -2.84 2.24
N VAL A 743 29.80 -2.56 1.00
CA VAL A 743 28.73 -1.61 0.67
C VAL A 743 27.70 -2.31 -0.20
N TYR A 744 26.44 -2.24 0.22
CA TYR A 744 25.30 -2.70 -0.56
C TYR A 744 24.67 -1.52 -1.28
N PHE A 745 24.33 -1.67 -2.55
CA PHE A 745 23.64 -0.66 -3.34
C PHE A 745 22.23 -1.17 -3.65
N GLU A 746 21.24 -0.37 -3.26
CA GLU A 746 19.82 -0.54 -3.55
C GLU A 746 19.35 0.66 -4.37
N GLU A 747 18.90 0.44 -5.60
CA GLU A 747 18.47 1.52 -6.50
C GLU A 747 19.47 2.71 -6.58
N LYS A 748 20.78 2.39 -6.59
CA LYS A 748 21.93 3.32 -6.61
C LYS A 748 22.24 4.03 -5.28
N ILE A 749 21.48 3.78 -4.22
CA ILE A 749 21.71 4.32 -2.89
C ILE A 749 22.67 3.38 -2.13
N PRO A 750 23.81 3.88 -1.61
CA PRO A 750 24.74 3.04 -0.86
C PRO A 750 24.30 2.86 0.61
N SER A 751 24.38 1.62 1.10
CA SER A 751 24.20 1.22 2.49
C SER A 751 25.48 0.53 3.00
N ILE A 752 26.07 1.03 4.09
CA ILE A 752 27.32 0.49 4.65
C ILE A 752 27.00 -0.56 5.73
N PHE A 753 27.70 -1.69 5.67
CA PHE A 753 27.71 -2.67 6.75
C PHE A 753 28.56 -2.20 7.94
N ASP A 754 27.96 -2.14 9.13
CA ASP A 754 28.58 -1.67 10.38
C ASP A 754 28.97 -2.80 11.35
N GLY A 755 28.78 -4.06 10.95
CA GLY A 755 29.12 -5.26 11.72
C GLY A 755 30.56 -5.75 11.52
N ASP A 756 30.85 -6.95 12.08
CA ASP A 756 32.14 -7.61 11.91
C ASP A 756 32.21 -8.31 10.54
N LEU A 757 33.21 -7.96 9.73
CA LEU A 757 33.40 -8.50 8.38
C LEU A 757 33.90 -9.95 8.36
N LEU A 758 34.29 -10.52 9.51
CA LEU A 758 34.66 -11.92 9.64
C LEU A 758 33.46 -12.85 9.90
N ASP A 759 32.29 -12.29 10.27
CA ASP A 759 31.06 -13.04 10.49
C ASP A 759 30.24 -13.12 9.19
N TYR A 760 30.62 -14.06 8.34
CA TYR A 760 30.01 -14.27 7.02
C TYR A 760 28.51 -14.66 7.10
N GLU A 761 28.07 -15.35 8.17
CA GLU A 761 26.64 -15.63 8.38
C GLU A 761 25.88 -14.33 8.64
N ALA A 762 26.43 -13.42 9.45
CA ALA A 762 25.83 -12.11 9.70
C ALA A 762 25.83 -11.21 8.46
N ILE A 763 26.83 -11.33 7.58
CA ILE A 763 26.87 -10.59 6.30
C ILE A 763 25.79 -11.08 5.35
N LEU A 764 25.66 -12.41 5.17
CA LEU A 764 24.63 -12.97 4.32
C LEU A 764 23.24 -12.63 4.86
N ASP A 765 23.01 -12.81 6.16
CA ASP A 765 21.77 -12.40 6.82
C ASP A 765 21.49 -10.91 6.63
N TRP A 766 22.52 -10.05 6.71
CA TRP A 766 22.37 -8.61 6.47
C TRP A 766 22.03 -8.29 5.02
N LEU A 767 22.73 -8.87 4.03
CA LEU A 767 22.46 -8.68 2.60
C LEU A 767 21.04 -9.12 2.24
N VAL A 768 20.63 -10.30 2.71
CA VAL A 768 19.28 -10.82 2.52
C VAL A 768 18.27 -9.95 3.26
N TYR A 769 18.57 -9.48 4.46
CA TYR A 769 17.70 -8.59 5.23
C TYR A 769 17.51 -7.24 4.53
N GLN A 770 18.56 -6.61 4.00
CA GLN A 770 18.45 -5.38 3.22
C GLN A 770 17.57 -5.57 1.97
N LYS A 771 17.78 -6.66 1.22
CA LYS A 771 16.97 -6.91 0.00
C LYS A 771 15.51 -7.24 0.28
N VAL A 772 15.25 -7.98 1.36
CA VAL A 772 13.94 -8.62 1.59
C VAL A 772 13.02 -7.76 2.46
N GLU A 773 13.57 -6.95 3.34
CA GLU A 773 12.83 -6.04 4.20
C GLU A 773 13.10 -4.61 3.72
N ASP A 774 12.08 -3.77 3.60
CA ASP A 774 12.24 -2.37 3.16
C ASP A 774 12.91 -1.55 4.28
N THR A 775 14.24 -1.64 4.33
CA THR A 775 15.04 -1.00 5.35
C THR A 775 15.66 0.25 4.81
N ILE A 776 15.51 1.33 5.55
CA ILE A 776 16.17 2.59 5.23
C ILE A 776 17.70 2.40 5.31
N GLU A 777 18.42 2.91 4.32
CA GLU A 777 19.84 2.68 4.03
C GLU A 777 20.74 3.44 5.02
N ASN A 778 21.78 2.76 5.50
CA ASN A 778 22.71 3.29 6.49
C ASN A 778 23.86 4.04 5.82
N ILE A 779 23.94 5.35 6.02
CA ILE A 779 24.96 6.20 5.41
C ILE A 779 25.93 6.80 6.43
N ASN A 780 27.14 7.11 5.96
CA ASN A 780 28.14 7.83 6.74
C ASN A 780 28.15 9.34 6.42
N ARG A 781 29.05 10.08 7.09
CA ARG A 781 29.19 11.54 6.95
C ARG A 781 29.52 11.99 5.52
N GLU A 782 30.43 11.30 4.85
CA GLU A 782 30.90 11.71 3.52
C GLU A 782 29.90 11.36 2.43
N MET A 783 29.25 10.20 2.54
CA MET A 783 28.12 9.80 1.70
C MET A 783 26.96 10.79 1.85
N LEU A 784 26.65 11.23 3.07
CA LEU A 784 25.64 12.27 3.28
C LEU A 784 25.98 13.57 2.54
N ASP A 785 27.22 14.05 2.64
CA ASP A 785 27.65 15.27 1.93
C ASP A 785 27.59 15.13 0.40
N ASN A 786 27.72 13.91 -0.13
CA ASN A 786 27.53 13.62 -1.55
C ASN A 786 26.04 13.58 -1.92
N LEU A 787 25.22 12.86 -1.15
CA LEU A 787 23.77 12.76 -1.37
C LEU A 787 23.07 14.13 -1.29
N ILE A 788 23.49 15.00 -0.38
CA ILE A 788 22.99 16.38 -0.27
C ILE A 788 23.26 17.19 -1.55
N LYS A 789 24.34 16.88 -2.29
CA LYS A 789 24.68 17.58 -3.55
C LYS A 789 24.01 16.98 -4.77
N THR A 790 23.75 15.67 -4.77
CA THR A 790 23.20 14.96 -5.93
C THR A 790 21.68 14.86 -5.91
N GLN A 791 21.07 14.67 -4.73
CA GLN A 791 19.63 14.52 -4.58
C GLN A 791 18.94 15.87 -4.39
N GLU A 792 17.81 16.07 -5.07
CA GLU A 792 17.00 17.29 -4.93
C GLU A 792 16.25 17.32 -3.58
N PHE A 793 15.71 16.16 -3.18
CA PHE A 793 14.94 15.96 -1.95
C PHE A 793 15.48 14.74 -1.18
N LEU A 794 16.00 14.96 0.02
CA LEU A 794 16.62 13.92 0.85
C LEU A 794 16.17 14.07 2.30
N ALA A 795 15.56 13.04 2.88
CA ALA A 795 15.19 13.00 4.28
C ALA A 795 16.20 12.15 5.06
N VAL A 796 16.82 12.72 6.10
CA VAL A 796 17.84 12.04 6.91
C VAL A 796 17.28 11.78 8.30
N PHE A 797 17.10 10.51 8.61
CA PHE A 797 16.73 10.03 9.93
C PHE A 797 17.98 9.83 10.79
N PHE A 798 18.14 10.67 11.81
CA PHE A 798 19.21 10.54 12.78
C PHE A 798 18.77 9.60 13.88
N SER A 799 19.52 8.50 14.03
CA SER A 799 19.28 7.47 15.04
C SER A 799 20.45 7.39 16.01
N ASP A 800 20.17 6.95 17.24
CA ASP A 800 21.19 6.60 18.24
C ASP A 800 21.03 5.11 18.54
N ILE A 801 21.94 4.29 18.01
CA ILE A 801 21.86 2.82 18.07
C ILE A 801 22.15 2.30 19.49
N GLU A 802 22.72 3.12 20.36
CA GLU A 802 22.95 2.75 21.77
C GLU A 802 21.63 2.77 22.58
N ASP A 803 20.91 1.64 22.55
CA ASP A 803 19.88 1.22 23.51
C ASP A 803 18.61 2.09 23.67
N ASN A 804 18.31 2.99 22.74
CA ASN A 804 17.06 3.75 22.80
C ASN A 804 15.91 3.02 22.10
N GLN A 805 15.05 2.33 22.88
CA GLN A 805 13.84 1.66 22.36
C GLN A 805 12.95 2.60 21.53
N ASP A 806 13.00 3.90 21.78
CA ASP A 806 12.22 4.87 21.02
C ASP A 806 12.80 5.07 19.61
N CYS A 807 14.12 5.04 19.43
CA CYS A 807 14.74 5.08 18.09
C CYS A 807 14.37 3.86 17.25
N VAL A 808 14.38 2.65 17.83
CA VAL A 808 14.00 1.41 17.12
C VAL A 808 12.52 1.45 16.70
N ARG A 809 11.64 1.98 17.57
CA ARG A 809 10.22 2.11 17.23
C ARG A 809 9.98 3.19 16.17
N SER A 810 10.65 4.33 16.27
CA SER A 810 10.56 5.41 15.27
C SER A 810 11.10 4.95 13.91
N LEU A 811 12.23 4.23 13.87
CA LEU A 811 12.79 3.70 12.63
C LEU A 811 11.79 2.77 11.93
N LYS A 812 11.18 1.82 12.65
CA LYS A 812 10.15 0.94 12.11
C LYS A 812 8.93 1.70 11.56
N LYS A 813 8.63 2.88 12.12
CA LYS A 813 7.58 3.77 11.61
C LYS A 813 8.01 4.46 10.32
N MET A 814 9.27 4.88 10.22
CA MET A 814 9.82 5.49 9.01
C MET A 814 9.91 4.47 7.86
N GLU A 815 10.34 3.23 8.14
CA GLU A 815 10.35 2.12 7.16
C GLU A 815 8.96 1.82 6.59
N THR A 816 7.88 2.15 7.31
CA THR A 816 6.51 1.95 6.80
C THR A 816 6.11 2.98 5.74
N ILE A 817 6.72 4.16 5.74
CA ILE A 817 6.40 5.27 4.82
C ILE A 817 7.43 5.44 3.71
N ASP A 818 8.51 4.65 3.71
CA ASP A 818 9.65 4.79 2.81
C ASP A 818 9.25 4.62 1.34
N ASP A 819 8.57 3.52 1.00
CA ASP A 819 7.99 3.28 -0.34
C ASP A 819 7.12 4.45 -0.82
N GLU A 820 6.29 4.98 0.08
CA GLU A 820 5.37 6.08 -0.23
C GLU A 820 6.14 7.38 -0.46
N ALA A 821 7.17 7.67 0.34
CA ALA A 821 8.04 8.82 0.16
C ALA A 821 8.87 8.74 -1.14
N THR A 822 9.39 7.55 -1.49
CA THR A 822 10.09 7.29 -2.76
C THR A 822 9.18 7.49 -3.97
N GLU A 823 7.89 7.22 -3.81
CA GLU A 823 6.86 7.52 -4.80
C GLU A 823 6.70 9.03 -5.07
N PHE A 824 7.00 9.85 -4.07
CA PHE A 824 7.15 11.30 -4.15
C PHE A 824 8.60 11.70 -4.49
N GLY A 825 9.49 10.78 -4.87
CA GLY A 825 10.90 11.12 -5.19
C GLY A 825 11.68 11.69 -4.01
N ILE A 826 11.25 11.40 -2.78
CA ILE A 826 11.96 11.75 -1.56
C ILE A 826 12.70 10.49 -1.11
N THR A 827 14.03 10.53 -1.12
CA THR A 827 14.84 9.43 -0.59
C THR A 827 14.98 9.60 0.92
N ILE A 828 14.65 8.57 1.71
CA ILE A 828 14.90 8.55 3.15
C ILE A 828 16.19 7.75 3.41
N VAL A 829 17.07 8.26 4.27
CA VAL A 829 18.32 7.58 4.67
C VAL A 829 18.51 7.67 6.17
N LYS A 830 19.17 6.69 6.79
CA LYS A 830 19.47 6.70 8.23
C LYS A 830 20.95 6.97 8.49
N MET A 831 21.22 7.70 9.56
CA MET A 831 22.59 7.98 9.99
C MET A 831 22.74 7.90 11.51
N ASN A 832 23.78 7.20 11.94
CA ASN A 832 24.03 6.90 13.35
C ASN A 832 25.15 7.77 13.93
N ASP A 833 25.07 9.09 13.68
CA ASP A 833 26.07 10.03 14.17
C ASP A 833 25.47 11.22 14.92
N ASN A 834 25.63 11.15 16.25
CA ASN A 834 25.20 12.17 17.19
C ASN A 834 25.85 13.54 16.98
N LEU A 835 27.05 13.62 16.39
CA LEU A 835 27.70 14.91 16.13
C LEU A 835 27.06 15.61 14.93
N MET A 836 26.76 14.87 13.86
CA MET A 836 26.02 15.42 12.73
C MET A 836 24.57 15.74 13.09
N ALA A 837 23.91 14.94 13.93
CA ALA A 837 22.57 15.25 14.43
C ALA A 837 22.53 16.65 15.07
N LYS A 838 23.52 16.95 15.92
CA LYS A 838 23.64 18.27 16.58
C LYS A 838 23.91 19.40 15.60
N LYS A 839 24.68 19.17 14.53
CA LYS A 839 24.97 20.15 13.47
C LYS A 839 23.70 20.63 12.77
N TYR A 840 22.75 19.72 12.54
CA TYR A 840 21.47 19.99 11.87
C TYR A 840 20.30 20.23 12.85
N GLY A 841 20.60 20.57 14.11
CA GLY A 841 19.59 21.02 15.08
C GLY A 841 18.90 19.92 15.89
N ILE A 842 19.27 18.64 15.74
CA ILE A 842 18.77 17.54 16.56
C ILE A 842 19.70 17.36 17.77
N ARG A 843 19.23 17.79 18.95
CA ARG A 843 20.01 17.68 20.19
C ARG A 843 19.99 16.27 20.82
N ARG A 844 18.91 15.53 20.60
CA ARG A 844 18.67 14.18 21.11
C ARG A 844 17.92 13.39 20.04
N PRO A 845 18.53 12.38 19.41
CA PRO A 845 17.81 11.45 18.54
C PRO A 845 16.71 10.69 19.32
N PRO A 846 15.66 10.20 18.64
CA PRO A 846 15.48 10.18 17.19
C PRO A 846 15.04 11.55 16.63
N GLY A 847 15.39 11.82 15.37
CA GLY A 847 14.99 13.06 14.68
C GLY A 847 15.15 12.96 13.17
N ILE A 848 14.28 13.61 12.40
CA ILE A 848 14.37 13.67 10.94
C ILE A 848 14.66 15.10 10.46
N VAL A 849 15.55 15.21 9.48
CA VAL A 849 15.92 16.46 8.81
C VAL A 849 15.68 16.30 7.32
N TYR A 850 14.95 17.24 6.73
CA TYR A 850 14.66 17.23 5.31
C TYR A 850 15.55 18.23 4.59
N PHE A 851 16.29 17.75 3.59
CA PHE A 851 17.18 18.51 2.73
C PHE A 851 16.51 18.75 1.38
N ARG A 852 16.49 20.01 0.97
CA ARG A 852 15.93 20.49 -0.30
C ARG A 852 16.98 21.35 -1.01
N LYS A 853 17.53 20.86 -2.13
CA LYS A 853 18.65 21.46 -2.87
C LYS A 853 19.79 21.98 -1.95
N GLY A 854 20.16 21.17 -0.95
CA GLY A 854 21.21 21.49 0.00
C GLY A 854 20.81 22.35 1.22
N LYS A 855 19.65 23.01 1.23
CA LYS A 855 19.11 23.69 2.43
C LYS A 855 18.35 22.67 3.28
N HIS A 856 18.43 22.75 4.61
CA HIS A 856 17.79 21.79 5.51
C HIS A 856 16.71 22.43 6.37
N ILE A 857 15.66 21.67 6.66
CA ILE A 857 14.63 21.98 7.66
C ILE A 857 14.52 20.81 8.64
N LYS A 858 14.26 21.11 9.91
CA LYS A 858 14.11 20.10 10.95
C LYS A 858 12.62 19.88 11.21
N TYR A 859 12.23 18.62 11.37
CA TYR A 859 10.90 18.28 11.85
C TYR A 859 10.78 18.52 13.36
N ASP A 860 9.70 19.19 13.76
CA ASP A 860 9.42 19.55 15.16
C ASP A 860 8.18 18.84 15.74
N GLY A 861 7.48 18.02 14.94
CA GLY A 861 6.29 17.26 15.34
C GLY A 861 6.61 15.91 15.99
N ASP A 862 5.60 15.02 16.10
CA ASP A 862 5.77 13.69 16.69
C ASP A 862 6.22 12.66 15.64
N ILE A 863 7.48 12.23 15.74
CA ILE A 863 8.08 11.23 14.83
C ILE A 863 7.40 9.86 14.96
N MET A 864 6.67 9.61 16.05
CA MET A 864 5.91 8.38 16.24
C MET A 864 4.63 8.34 15.39
N ASP A 865 4.16 9.50 14.91
CA ASP A 865 3.03 9.60 14.00
C ASP A 865 3.52 9.59 12.55
N GLN A 866 3.48 8.40 11.95
CA GLN A 866 3.92 8.18 10.58
C GLN A 866 3.11 8.99 9.54
N GLU A 867 1.83 9.25 9.80
CA GLU A 867 0.97 10.00 8.87
C GLU A 867 1.34 11.48 8.89
N GLU A 868 1.61 12.04 10.09
CA GLU A 868 2.07 13.42 10.24
C GLU A 868 3.44 13.66 9.59
N VAL A 869 4.39 12.72 9.76
CA VAL A 869 5.72 12.82 9.15
C VAL A 869 5.64 12.77 7.62
N LEU A 870 4.84 11.86 7.07
CA LEU A 870 4.67 11.75 5.62
C LEU A 870 3.95 12.99 5.06
N GLU A 871 2.90 13.48 5.72
CA GLU A 871 2.22 14.73 5.33
C GLU A 871 3.21 15.90 5.32
N TRP A 872 4.07 16.00 6.33
CA TRP A 872 5.11 17.02 6.41
C TRP A 872 6.17 16.92 5.30
N LEU A 873 6.66 15.71 5.01
CA LEU A 873 7.63 15.46 3.92
C LEU A 873 7.05 15.81 2.54
N THR A 874 5.77 15.54 2.36
CA THR A 874 5.05 15.71 1.09
C THR A 874 4.21 17.00 1.03
N ASP A 875 4.45 17.93 1.95
CA ASP A 875 3.80 19.24 1.97
C ASP A 875 4.48 20.15 0.93
N PRO A 876 3.75 20.66 -0.08
CA PRO A 876 4.30 21.60 -1.05
C PRO A 876 5.08 22.75 -0.40
N ASP A 877 4.59 23.32 0.71
CA ASP A 877 5.23 24.43 1.41
C ASP A 877 6.64 24.05 1.94
N ASN A 878 6.84 22.77 2.30
CA ASN A 878 8.13 22.24 2.77
C ASN A 878 9.04 21.84 1.61
N MET A 879 8.47 21.58 0.43
CA MET A 879 9.21 21.29 -0.80
C MET A 879 9.66 22.56 -1.54
N GLU A 880 8.94 23.66 -1.38
CA GLU A 880 9.18 24.94 -2.05
C GLU A 880 10.54 25.57 -1.68
N LEU A 881 11.29 25.95 -2.72
CA LEU A 881 12.50 26.77 -2.60
C LEU A 881 12.24 28.08 -3.33
N THR A 882 12.31 29.19 -2.59
CA THR A 882 11.92 30.56 -2.99
C THR A 882 12.61 31.16 -4.24
N ASP A 883 13.44 30.42 -4.96
CA ASP A 883 14.30 30.97 -6.00
C ASP A 883 14.22 30.22 -7.36
N HIS A 884 13.50 29.09 -7.47
CA HIS A 884 13.38 28.30 -8.73
C HIS A 884 12.14 27.37 -8.76
N ILE A 885 11.48 27.31 -9.92
CA ILE A 885 10.36 26.40 -10.22
C ILE A 885 10.69 24.93 -9.92
N GLU A 886 9.82 24.29 -9.15
CA GLU A 886 9.95 22.93 -8.62
C GLU A 886 9.73 21.87 -9.71
N LYS A 887 10.68 20.92 -9.82
CA LYS A 887 10.48 19.71 -10.61
C LYS A 887 9.59 18.77 -9.82
N VAL A 888 8.42 18.45 -10.37
CA VAL A 888 7.46 17.56 -9.71
C VAL A 888 7.23 16.31 -10.53
N ASN A 889 7.08 15.19 -9.83
CA ASN A 889 6.71 13.93 -10.46
C ASN A 889 5.18 13.87 -10.71
N ARG A 890 4.70 12.81 -11.35
CA ARG A 890 3.26 12.64 -11.68
C ARG A 890 2.36 12.72 -10.45
N LYS A 891 2.75 12.13 -9.32
CA LYS A 891 1.91 12.04 -8.13
C LYS A 891 1.87 13.34 -7.35
N MET A 892 3.01 14.02 -7.26
CA MET A 892 3.09 15.40 -6.78
C MET A 892 2.19 16.32 -7.58
N PHE A 893 2.25 16.24 -8.92
CA PHE A 893 1.42 17.05 -9.79
C PHE A 893 -0.08 16.87 -9.49
N GLU A 894 -0.56 15.64 -9.32
CA GLU A 894 -1.98 15.40 -8.98
C GLU A 894 -2.33 15.95 -7.58
N LYS A 895 -1.46 15.77 -6.58
CA LYS A 895 -1.68 16.29 -5.21
C LYS A 895 -1.73 17.82 -5.19
N ILE A 896 -0.80 18.47 -5.88
CA ILE A 896 -0.74 19.93 -6.03
C ILE A 896 -2.00 20.43 -6.76
N LYS A 897 -2.42 19.76 -7.83
CA LYS A 897 -3.62 20.09 -8.60
C LYS A 897 -4.93 20.00 -7.78
N GLU A 898 -5.00 19.11 -6.79
CA GLU A 898 -6.17 19.02 -5.89
C GLU A 898 -6.22 20.15 -4.85
N ARG A 899 -5.06 20.64 -4.40
CA ARG A 899 -4.92 21.69 -3.38
C ARG A 899 -4.96 23.10 -3.98
N ALA A 900 -4.23 23.32 -5.06
CA ALA A 900 -4.02 24.63 -5.67
C ALA A 900 -5.30 25.18 -6.30
N ASP A 901 -5.61 26.44 -5.99
CA ASP A 901 -6.74 27.13 -6.63
C ASP A 901 -6.41 27.49 -8.10
N TYR A 902 -5.15 27.84 -8.35
CA TYR A 902 -4.59 28.21 -9.66
C TYR A 902 -3.17 27.64 -9.80
N LEU A 903 -2.93 26.81 -10.81
CA LEU A 903 -1.68 26.08 -11.00
C LEU A 903 -1.18 26.23 -12.45
N ALA A 904 0.05 26.69 -12.62
CA ALA A 904 0.77 26.73 -13.88
C ALA A 904 1.77 25.57 -13.97
N VAL A 905 1.71 24.79 -15.05
CA VAL A 905 2.55 23.58 -15.24
C VAL A 905 3.33 23.66 -16.53
N PHE A 906 4.65 23.60 -16.42
CA PHE A 906 5.58 23.57 -17.52
C PHE A 906 6.03 22.14 -17.84
N PHE A 907 5.56 21.57 -18.94
CA PHE A 907 6.00 20.26 -19.42
C PHE A 907 7.26 20.40 -20.30
N TYR A 908 8.31 19.66 -19.96
CA TYR A 908 9.61 19.69 -20.64
C TYR A 908 10.22 18.29 -20.80
N SER A 909 11.40 18.18 -21.43
CA SER A 909 12.14 16.91 -21.51
C SER A 909 13.65 17.11 -21.65
N ASP A 910 14.42 16.54 -20.73
CA ASP A 910 15.88 16.72 -20.67
C ASP A 910 16.62 16.04 -21.83
N SER A 911 16.13 14.88 -22.30
CA SER A 911 16.82 14.09 -23.34
C SER A 911 16.46 14.49 -24.78
N LYS A 912 15.26 15.06 -25.01
CA LYS A 912 14.69 15.22 -26.37
C LYS A 912 14.43 16.67 -26.79
N CYS A 913 14.68 17.67 -25.93
CA CYS A 913 14.24 19.05 -26.16
C CYS A 913 15.33 20.12 -25.99
N LYS A 914 15.92 20.58 -27.11
CA LYS A 914 16.94 21.67 -27.09
C LYS A 914 16.40 23.07 -26.78
N GLN A 915 15.08 23.27 -26.85
CA GLN A 915 14.44 24.56 -26.57
C GLN A 915 13.96 24.68 -25.12
N CYS A 916 13.89 23.57 -24.38
CA CYS A 916 13.32 23.52 -23.04
C CYS A 916 14.15 24.31 -22.03
N GLU A 917 15.48 24.19 -22.03
CA GLU A 917 16.36 24.97 -21.14
C GLU A 917 16.20 26.49 -21.33
N LYS A 918 16.08 26.94 -22.59
CA LYS A 918 15.91 28.38 -22.89
C LYS A 918 14.58 28.90 -22.38
N VAL A 919 13.51 28.13 -22.57
CA VAL A 919 12.17 28.52 -22.11
C VAL A 919 12.11 28.46 -20.59
N LEU A 920 12.72 27.45 -19.96
CA LEU A 920 12.77 27.31 -18.51
C LEU A 920 13.40 28.54 -17.85
N ASN A 921 14.52 29.04 -18.36
CA ASN A 921 15.16 30.24 -17.83
C ASN A 921 14.26 31.49 -17.88
N GLU A 922 13.46 31.64 -18.94
CA GLU A 922 12.52 32.77 -19.06
C GLU A 922 11.32 32.61 -18.11
N ILE A 923 10.89 31.38 -17.86
CA ILE A 923 9.78 31.10 -16.93
C ILE A 923 10.25 31.22 -15.47
N GLU A 924 11.48 30.84 -15.14
CA GLU A 924 12.04 31.02 -13.79
C GLU A 924 12.11 32.50 -13.39
N ASN A 925 12.27 33.44 -14.34
CA ASN A 925 12.26 34.88 -14.05
C ASN A 925 10.89 35.42 -13.59
N ILE A 926 9.79 34.74 -13.90
CA ILE A 926 8.42 35.17 -13.58
C ILE A 926 7.81 34.42 -12.40
N ASP A 927 8.54 33.46 -11.82
CA ASP A 927 8.07 32.59 -10.73
C ASP A 927 7.63 33.41 -9.50
N ASP A 928 8.50 34.32 -9.04
CA ASP A 928 8.20 35.24 -7.93
C ASP A 928 6.95 36.09 -8.19
N GLU A 929 6.77 36.57 -9.43
CA GLU A 929 5.63 37.41 -9.80
C GLU A 929 4.33 36.61 -9.88
N ALA A 930 4.39 35.37 -10.37
CA ALA A 930 3.28 34.43 -10.39
C ALA A 930 2.86 33.99 -8.97
N ALA A 931 3.84 33.67 -8.11
CA ALA A 931 3.61 33.30 -6.71
C ALA A 931 2.99 34.46 -5.90
N ASN A 932 3.48 35.70 -6.08
CA ASN A 932 2.86 36.90 -5.49
C ASN A 932 1.43 37.12 -5.99
N ALA A 933 1.16 36.74 -7.24
CA ALA A 933 -0.18 36.70 -7.80
C ALA A 933 -0.96 35.45 -7.38
N GLY A 934 -0.48 34.61 -6.45
CA GLY A 934 -1.18 33.42 -5.93
C GLY A 934 -1.44 32.36 -6.99
N ILE A 935 -0.52 32.19 -7.95
CA ILE A 935 -0.49 31.11 -8.93
C ILE A 935 0.71 30.24 -8.58
N GLU A 936 0.49 28.97 -8.28
CA GLU A 936 1.55 28.00 -7.99
C GLU A 936 2.18 27.54 -9.32
N PHE A 937 3.52 27.46 -9.40
CA PHE A 937 4.23 27.14 -10.64
C PHE A 937 5.08 25.89 -10.47
N VAL A 938 4.89 24.88 -11.32
CA VAL A 938 5.68 23.64 -11.29
C VAL A 938 6.18 23.23 -12.69
N LYS A 939 7.27 22.46 -12.75
CA LYS A 939 7.78 21.85 -13.99
C LYS A 939 7.75 20.33 -13.94
N VAL A 940 7.40 19.68 -15.06
CA VAL A 940 7.21 18.23 -15.15
C VAL A 940 7.95 17.65 -16.36
N ASP A 941 8.82 16.67 -16.12
CA ASP A 941 9.47 15.86 -17.17
C ASP A 941 8.79 14.49 -17.29
N ASP A 942 7.54 14.47 -17.74
CA ASP A 942 6.83 13.25 -18.11
C ASP A 942 6.11 13.44 -19.46
N PRO A 943 6.75 12.99 -20.57
CA PRO A 943 6.14 13.06 -21.90
C PRO A 943 4.86 12.23 -22.06
N ARG A 944 4.61 11.24 -21.21
CA ARG A 944 3.36 10.44 -21.22
C ARG A 944 2.24 11.23 -20.55
N LEU A 945 2.49 11.81 -19.37
CA LEU A 945 1.52 12.68 -18.68
C LEU A 945 1.16 13.90 -19.53
N ALA A 946 2.15 14.49 -20.20
CA ALA A 946 1.93 15.56 -21.16
C ALA A 946 0.92 15.15 -22.25
N LYS A 947 1.06 13.94 -22.82
CA LYS A 947 0.15 13.42 -23.85
C LYS A 947 -1.27 13.18 -23.32
N GLU A 948 -1.43 12.75 -22.07
CA GLU A 948 -2.73 12.57 -21.42
C GLU A 948 -3.49 13.90 -21.34
N HIS A 949 -2.79 15.01 -21.08
CA HIS A 949 -3.34 16.37 -21.09
C HIS A 949 -3.33 17.05 -22.47
N GLY A 950 -3.18 16.29 -23.57
CA GLY A 950 -3.28 16.79 -24.93
C GLY A 950 -2.01 17.45 -25.50
N VAL A 951 -0.89 17.35 -24.79
CA VAL A 951 0.42 17.88 -25.21
C VAL A 951 1.20 16.83 -26.00
N HIS A 952 1.34 17.04 -27.30
CA HIS A 952 2.10 16.15 -28.20
C HIS A 952 3.46 16.72 -28.65
N ALA A 953 3.85 17.92 -28.20
CA ALA A 953 5.20 18.47 -28.38
C ALA A 953 5.60 19.28 -27.16
N LEU A 954 6.87 19.17 -26.81
CA LEU A 954 7.52 19.86 -25.70
C LEU A 954 8.46 20.94 -26.27
N PRO A 955 8.65 22.08 -25.59
CA PRO A 955 8.08 22.46 -24.30
C PRO A 955 6.61 22.93 -24.42
N ALA A 956 5.82 22.80 -23.35
CA ALA A 956 4.44 23.30 -23.28
C ALA A 956 4.10 23.84 -21.89
N LEU A 957 3.34 24.94 -21.85
CA LEU A 957 2.85 25.56 -20.61
C LEU A 957 1.34 25.41 -20.50
N LEU A 958 0.86 24.85 -19.38
CA LEU A 958 -0.54 24.60 -19.08
C LEU A 958 -0.97 25.38 -17.85
N TYR A 959 -2.25 25.76 -17.80
CA TYR A 959 -2.87 26.42 -16.66
C TYR A 959 -4.09 25.62 -16.19
N PHE A 960 -4.12 25.31 -14.90
CA PHE A 960 -5.17 24.54 -14.23
C PHE A 960 -5.89 25.44 -13.24
N ARG A 961 -7.22 25.28 -13.18
CA ARG A 961 -8.08 25.94 -12.20
C ARG A 961 -8.80 24.89 -11.38
N ARG A 962 -8.97 25.15 -10.09
CA ARG A 962 -9.70 24.24 -9.20
C ARG A 962 -11.14 24.01 -9.69
N GLY A 963 -11.46 22.74 -9.93
CA GLY A 963 -12.78 22.28 -10.38
C GLY A 963 -12.99 22.24 -11.90
N SER A 964 -11.99 22.60 -12.72
CA SER A 964 -12.03 22.33 -14.17
C SER A 964 -11.32 21.01 -14.49
N GLU A 965 -12.00 20.10 -15.23
CA GLU A 965 -11.41 18.83 -15.67
C GLU A 965 -10.36 19.00 -16.79
N GLU A 966 -10.43 20.09 -17.56
CA GLU A 966 -9.54 20.35 -18.71
C GLU A 966 -8.59 21.53 -18.44
N PRO A 967 -7.27 21.39 -18.70
CA PRO A 967 -6.32 22.49 -18.61
C PRO A 967 -6.41 23.44 -19.81
N ILE A 968 -5.98 24.69 -19.60
CA ILE A 968 -5.81 25.68 -20.65
C ILE A 968 -4.36 25.63 -21.13
N ILE A 969 -4.15 25.35 -22.42
CA ILE A 969 -2.81 25.27 -23.02
C ILE A 969 -2.41 26.64 -23.55
N TYR A 970 -1.21 27.12 -23.21
CA TYR A 970 -0.66 28.35 -23.75
C TYR A 970 -0.36 28.22 -25.25
N ALA A 971 -1.10 28.95 -26.09
CA ALA A 971 -0.95 28.95 -27.54
C ALA A 971 -0.37 30.27 -28.12
N GLY A 972 0.01 31.23 -27.28
CA GLY A 972 0.42 32.57 -27.69
C GLY A 972 -0.76 33.46 -28.14
N THR A 973 -0.50 34.47 -28.97
CA THR A 973 -1.45 35.55 -29.36
C THR A 973 -2.63 35.15 -30.25
N ALA A 974 -3.41 34.19 -29.82
CA ALA A 974 -4.74 33.97 -30.33
C ALA A 974 -5.66 33.68 -29.15
N GLN A 975 -6.09 34.74 -28.45
CA GLN A 975 -7.27 34.66 -27.60
C GLN A 975 -8.49 34.37 -28.50
N VAL A 976 -8.82 33.10 -28.63
CA VAL A 976 -10.21 32.64 -28.81
C VAL A 976 -10.40 31.59 -27.73
N ALA A 977 -10.95 32.01 -26.59
CA ALA A 977 -11.43 31.10 -25.56
C ALA A 977 -12.56 30.24 -26.15
N ILE A 978 -12.24 29.06 -26.67
CA ILE A 978 -13.25 28.06 -27.01
C ILE A 978 -13.63 27.36 -25.72
N ARG A 979 -14.58 27.96 -24.99
CA ARG A 979 -15.27 27.32 -23.88
C ARG A 979 -16.14 26.20 -24.46
N MET A 980 -15.75 24.93 -24.29
CA MET A 980 -16.55 23.76 -24.70
C MET A 980 -17.87 23.74 -23.94
N THR A 981 -18.87 24.47 -24.44
CA THR A 981 -20.26 24.37 -23.99
C THR A 981 -20.93 23.28 -24.81
N LYS A 982 -21.33 22.19 -24.16
CA LYS A 982 -22.18 21.13 -24.71
C LYS A 982 -23.44 21.75 -25.32
N PHE A 983 -23.52 21.79 -26.65
CA PHE A 983 -24.77 22.08 -27.36
C PHE A 983 -25.62 20.81 -27.41
N TYR A 984 -26.80 20.85 -26.78
CA TYR A 984 -27.88 19.87 -26.98
C TYR A 984 -28.41 19.97 -28.43
N PRO A 985 -28.50 18.88 -29.20
CA PRO A 985 -29.27 18.89 -30.43
C PRO A 985 -30.74 18.64 -30.11
N ARG A 986 -31.59 19.63 -30.42
CA ARG A 986 -33.04 19.49 -30.44
C ARG A 986 -33.47 19.16 -31.88
N ASP A 987 -33.92 17.92 -32.04
CA ASP A 987 -34.79 17.31 -33.05
C ASP A 987 -34.79 17.74 -34.53
N ASN A 988 -34.79 16.68 -35.36
CA ASN A 988 -35.34 16.56 -36.71
C ASN A 988 -34.66 17.33 -37.86
N CYS A 989 -33.76 16.64 -38.56
CA CYS A 989 -34.01 16.23 -39.95
C CYS A 989 -32.96 15.23 -40.45
N SER A 990 -33.44 14.28 -41.26
CA SER A 990 -32.79 13.10 -41.80
C SER A 990 -31.68 13.36 -42.82
N HIS A 991 -30.55 12.66 -42.66
CA HIS A 991 -29.76 11.92 -43.65
C HIS A 991 -28.24 12.12 -43.51
N ARG A 992 -27.54 10.97 -43.60
CA ARG A 992 -26.10 10.73 -43.71
C ARG A 992 -25.25 10.80 -42.44
N ALA A 993 -24.84 9.62 -42.01
CA ALA A 993 -23.74 9.38 -41.10
C ALA A 993 -22.44 10.02 -41.65
N GLY A 994 -21.99 11.08 -40.98
CA GLY A 994 -20.67 11.66 -41.14
C GLY A 994 -19.80 11.24 -39.96
N LYS A 995 -18.63 10.68 -40.25
CA LYS A 995 -17.58 10.33 -39.28
C LYS A 995 -17.30 11.49 -38.34
N VAL A 996 -17.23 11.22 -37.04
CA VAL A 996 -16.69 12.14 -36.03
C VAL A 996 -15.23 12.38 -36.38
N GLY A 997 -14.92 13.55 -36.91
CA GLY A 997 -13.55 13.97 -37.15
C GLY A 997 -12.89 14.35 -35.84
N LYS A 998 -11.82 13.63 -35.44
CA LYS A 998 -10.85 14.15 -34.48
C LYS A 998 -10.32 15.47 -35.02
N VAL A 999 -10.59 16.57 -34.32
CA VAL A 999 -10.00 17.88 -34.65
C VAL A 999 -8.51 17.79 -34.34
N ARG A 1000 -7.68 17.78 -35.38
CA ARG A 1000 -6.23 17.90 -35.27
C ARG A 1000 -5.92 19.37 -35.02
N ILE A 1001 -5.63 19.74 -33.78
CA ILE A 1001 -5.18 21.10 -33.44
C ILE A 1001 -3.83 21.33 -34.14
N GLN A 1002 -3.79 22.32 -35.03
CA GLN A 1002 -2.59 22.74 -35.73
C GLN A 1002 -1.78 23.62 -34.77
N LYS A 1003 -0.64 23.12 -34.30
CA LYS A 1003 0.27 23.79 -33.37
C LYS A 1003 0.81 25.09 -33.98
N THR A 1004 0.38 26.23 -33.47
CA THR A 1004 1.25 27.42 -33.41
C THR A 1004 1.93 27.36 -32.05
N ASN A 1005 3.24 27.10 -32.02
CA ASN A 1005 4.01 27.33 -30.80
C ASN A 1005 3.87 28.82 -30.48
N GLY A 1006 3.12 29.17 -29.45
CA GLY A 1006 3.17 30.50 -28.86
C GLY A 1006 4.62 30.86 -28.54
N ASP A 1007 4.95 32.14 -28.54
CA ASP A 1007 6.32 32.59 -28.24
C ASP A 1007 6.60 32.42 -26.74
N LEU A 1008 6.90 31.18 -26.33
CA LEU A 1008 7.33 30.79 -24.99
C LEU A 1008 8.68 31.40 -24.58
N LYS A 1009 9.22 32.33 -25.37
CA LYS A 1009 10.49 33.03 -25.12
C LYS A 1009 10.27 34.45 -24.60
N ASN A 1010 9.02 34.86 -24.40
CA ASN A 1010 8.70 36.19 -23.93
C ASN A 1010 8.02 36.08 -22.56
N GLU A 1011 8.84 36.24 -21.52
CA GLU A 1011 8.45 36.20 -20.10
C GLU A 1011 7.26 37.12 -19.78
N GLU A 1012 7.25 38.37 -20.29
CA GLU A 1012 6.16 39.34 -20.07
C GLU A 1012 4.81 38.81 -20.57
N ARG A 1013 4.79 38.15 -21.73
CA ARG A 1013 3.54 37.62 -22.33
C ARG A 1013 3.02 36.38 -21.64
N ILE A 1014 3.91 35.60 -21.04
CA ILE A 1014 3.53 34.42 -20.27
C ILE A 1014 2.87 34.89 -18.98
N LEU A 1015 3.47 35.86 -18.29
CA LEU A 1015 2.92 36.45 -17.08
C LEU A 1015 1.59 37.16 -17.34
N GLU A 1016 1.49 38.01 -18.38
CA GLU A 1016 0.24 38.66 -18.78
C GLU A 1016 -0.89 37.63 -18.99
N TRP A 1017 -0.58 36.51 -19.65
CA TRP A 1017 -1.55 35.45 -19.86
C TRP A 1017 -1.97 34.75 -18.57
N LEU A 1018 -1.03 34.41 -17.69
CA LEU A 1018 -1.32 33.78 -16.40
C LEU A 1018 -2.23 34.66 -15.52
N LEU A 1019 -1.96 35.96 -15.49
CA LEU A 1019 -2.77 36.94 -14.74
C LEU A 1019 -4.17 37.12 -15.36
N ALA A 1020 -4.27 37.15 -16.69
CA ALA A 1020 -5.56 37.27 -17.40
C ALA A 1020 -6.47 36.05 -17.19
N GLU A 1021 -5.92 34.83 -17.18
CA GLU A 1021 -6.69 33.63 -16.89
C GLU A 1021 -7.16 33.55 -15.43
N LYS A 1022 -6.37 34.12 -14.50
CA LYS A 1022 -6.76 34.20 -13.09
C LYS A 1022 -7.96 35.13 -12.86
N ASP A 1023 -7.97 36.31 -13.47
CA ASP A 1023 -9.08 37.27 -13.39
C ASP A 1023 -9.64 37.65 -14.78
N PRO A 1024 -10.52 36.81 -15.37
CA PRO A 1024 -11.14 37.10 -16.66
C PRO A 1024 -12.16 38.25 -16.59
N SER A 1025 -12.44 38.80 -15.41
CA SER A 1025 -13.43 39.87 -15.20
C SER A 1025 -12.96 41.22 -15.76
N GLY A 1026 -11.65 41.38 -15.97
CA GLY A 1026 -11.04 42.63 -16.45
C GLY A 1026 -11.26 42.92 -17.94
N ASP A 1027 -11.40 41.88 -18.78
CA ASP A 1027 -11.25 42.02 -20.25
C ASP A 1027 -12.46 41.52 -21.09
N ILE A 1028 -13.58 41.16 -20.48
CA ILE A 1028 -14.78 40.76 -21.24
C ILE A 1028 -15.54 42.02 -21.69
N ILE A 1029 -15.35 42.42 -22.95
CA ILE A 1029 -16.23 43.39 -23.61
C ILE A 1029 -17.59 42.71 -23.86
N GLU A 1030 -18.62 43.08 -23.10
CA GLU A 1030 -19.98 42.53 -23.28
C GLU A 1030 -20.56 42.91 -24.66
N ASP A 1031 -20.93 41.91 -25.46
CA ASP A 1031 -21.66 42.14 -26.72
C ASP A 1031 -23.09 42.64 -26.40
N MET A 1032 -23.39 43.86 -26.84
CA MET A 1032 -24.57 44.61 -26.46
C MET A 1032 -25.33 45.11 -27.69
N SER A 1033 -26.56 44.61 -27.88
CA SER A 1033 -27.49 45.11 -28.90
C SER A 1033 -27.75 46.63 -28.75
N GLY A 1034 -27.89 47.34 -29.87
CA GLY A 1034 -27.91 48.81 -29.93
C GLY A 1034 -28.90 49.52 -28.98
N ASP A 1035 -30.05 48.93 -28.67
CA ASP A 1035 -31.04 49.54 -27.77
C ASP A 1035 -30.63 49.45 -26.29
N LYS A 1036 -29.92 48.38 -25.90
CA LYS A 1036 -29.37 48.22 -24.55
C LYS A 1036 -28.16 49.13 -24.35
N LEU A 1037 -27.30 49.26 -25.36
CA LEU A 1037 -26.17 50.19 -25.34
C LEU A 1037 -26.63 51.64 -25.17
N ARG A 1038 -27.70 52.05 -25.88
CA ARG A 1038 -28.29 53.40 -25.73
C ARG A 1038 -28.78 53.67 -24.31
N LYS A 1039 -29.42 52.68 -23.67
CA LYS A 1039 -29.83 52.79 -22.26
C LYS A 1039 -28.64 52.89 -21.31
N LEU A 1040 -27.56 52.16 -21.58
CA LEU A 1040 -26.35 52.18 -20.77
C LEU A 1040 -25.64 53.54 -20.86
N ILE A 1041 -25.46 54.07 -22.07
CA ILE A 1041 -24.89 55.42 -22.31
C ILE A 1041 -25.74 56.50 -21.61
N SER A 1042 -27.06 56.35 -21.58
CA SER A 1042 -27.93 57.33 -20.92
C SER A 1042 -27.87 57.31 -19.38
N LYS A 1043 -27.37 56.22 -18.79
CA LYS A 1043 -27.31 56.03 -17.33
C LYS A 1043 -25.92 56.25 -16.74
N SER A 1044 -24.86 56.12 -17.53
CA SER A 1044 -23.49 56.13 -17.05
C SER A 1044 -22.78 57.44 -17.43
N GLU A 1045 -21.99 58.01 -16.51
CA GLU A 1045 -21.26 59.28 -16.75
C GLU A 1045 -20.17 59.16 -17.83
N SER A 1046 -19.56 57.98 -17.98
CA SER A 1046 -18.61 57.68 -19.05
C SER A 1046 -18.69 56.22 -19.46
N VAL A 1047 -18.67 55.96 -20.77
CA VAL A 1047 -18.72 54.62 -21.37
C VAL A 1047 -17.79 54.61 -22.58
N ALA A 1048 -16.84 53.68 -22.62
CA ALA A 1048 -16.04 53.40 -23.82
C ALA A 1048 -16.74 52.32 -24.65
N VAL A 1049 -16.92 52.56 -25.95
CA VAL A 1049 -17.64 51.66 -26.85
C VAL A 1049 -16.77 51.36 -28.06
N TYR A 1050 -16.53 50.07 -28.32
CA TYR A 1050 -15.80 49.60 -29.50
C TYR A 1050 -16.78 49.06 -30.54
N PHE A 1051 -16.91 49.72 -31.68
CA PHE A 1051 -17.77 49.28 -32.78
C PHE A 1051 -16.97 48.42 -33.77
N CYS A 1052 -17.17 47.10 -33.75
CA CYS A 1052 -16.60 46.21 -34.77
C CYS A 1052 -17.60 45.98 -35.92
N HIS A 1053 -17.12 46.02 -37.17
CA HIS A 1053 -17.91 45.62 -38.33
C HIS A 1053 -17.63 44.14 -38.60
N GLY A 1054 -18.67 43.30 -38.64
CA GLY A 1054 -18.52 41.83 -38.71
C GLY A 1054 -17.47 41.37 -39.72
N LEU A 1055 -16.40 40.74 -39.23
CA LEU A 1055 -15.27 40.30 -40.03
C LEU A 1055 -15.56 38.93 -40.64
N ARG A 1056 -15.64 38.92 -41.98
CA ARG A 1056 -15.22 37.76 -42.79
C ARG A 1056 -13.75 37.48 -42.49
N VAL A 1057 -13.43 36.19 -42.41
CA VAL A 1057 -12.07 35.65 -42.31
C VAL A 1057 -11.20 36.21 -43.43
N GLU A 1058 -10.18 36.99 -43.08
CA GLU A 1058 -8.96 37.13 -43.88
C GLU A 1058 -7.81 37.64 -42.99
N SER A 1059 -6.63 37.09 -43.25
CA SER A 1059 -5.43 37.05 -42.43
C SER A 1059 -4.63 38.36 -42.37
N THR A 1060 -4.52 38.94 -41.16
CA THR A 1060 -3.41 39.79 -40.62
C THR A 1060 -3.03 41.10 -41.37
N PRO A 1061 -2.20 41.99 -40.78
CA PRO A 1061 -2.43 42.75 -39.54
C PRO A 1061 -2.21 44.27 -39.77
N ALA A 1062 -2.79 45.15 -38.95
CA ALA A 1062 -2.38 46.56 -38.96
C ALA A 1062 -2.57 47.26 -37.61
N THR A 1063 -1.48 47.26 -36.85
CA THR A 1063 -1.13 48.24 -35.82
C THR A 1063 -0.99 49.62 -36.48
N ILE A 1064 -1.57 50.69 -35.92
CA ILE A 1064 -1.16 52.07 -36.25
C ILE A 1064 -1.04 52.91 -34.98
N ALA A 1065 0.21 53.16 -34.62
CA ALA A 1065 0.83 54.48 -34.64
C ALA A 1065 2.35 54.23 -34.84
N GLY A 1066 3.13 54.82 -35.75
CA GLY A 1066 2.98 55.93 -36.66
C GLY A 1066 4.28 56.77 -36.64
N SER A 1067 5.23 56.54 -37.57
CA SER A 1067 6.12 57.57 -38.17
C SER A 1067 7.09 57.01 -39.24
N GLU A 1068 6.70 57.28 -40.49
CA GLU A 1068 7.45 57.74 -41.68
C GLU A 1068 8.83 57.19 -42.14
N PHE A 1069 8.76 56.41 -43.23
CA PHE A 1069 9.27 56.70 -44.59
C PHE A 1069 10.77 56.99 -44.86
N HIS A 1070 11.44 56.11 -45.61
CA HIS A 1070 12.16 56.48 -46.85
C HIS A 1070 12.44 55.33 -47.87
N ARG A 1071 11.72 55.42 -49.00
CA ARG A 1071 12.01 55.08 -50.42
C ARG A 1071 13.28 54.28 -50.80
N ARG A 1072 13.13 53.31 -51.73
CA ARG A 1072 13.34 53.46 -53.21
C ARG A 1072 13.09 52.15 -54.01
N ARG A 1073 12.24 52.26 -55.05
CA ARG A 1073 12.37 51.85 -56.49
C ARG A 1073 13.43 50.78 -56.86
N ASP A 1074 13.24 49.85 -57.82
CA ASP A 1074 12.52 49.91 -59.11
C ASP A 1074 12.45 48.51 -59.79
N HIS A 1075 11.60 48.42 -60.82
CA HIS A 1075 11.66 47.55 -62.02
C HIS A 1075 10.94 46.18 -62.12
N ARG A 1076 9.68 46.25 -62.59
CA ARG A 1076 9.18 45.99 -63.98
C ARG A 1076 9.23 44.57 -64.58
N SER A 1077 8.03 44.21 -65.08
CA SER A 1077 7.67 43.40 -66.27
C SER A 1077 7.20 41.98 -65.95
N LYS A 1078 6.17 41.41 -66.59
CA LYS A 1078 5.14 41.88 -67.53
C LYS A 1078 4.15 40.71 -67.72
N ASP A 1079 2.94 41.06 -68.13
CA ASP A 1079 2.02 40.28 -68.96
C ASP A 1079 1.12 39.17 -68.35
N GLU A 1080 -0.15 39.57 -68.24
CA GLU A 1080 -1.31 39.01 -68.96
C GLU A 1080 -2.29 38.05 -68.26
N ARG A 1081 -3.53 38.58 -68.19
CA ARG A 1081 -4.85 37.95 -68.40
C ARG A 1081 -5.41 37.01 -67.31
N GLY A 1082 -6.42 37.55 -66.62
CA GLY A 1082 -7.78 37.09 -66.88
C GLY A 1082 -8.56 36.47 -65.73
N ARG A 1083 -9.60 37.23 -65.31
CA ARG A 1083 -10.89 36.81 -64.73
C ARG A 1083 -11.01 36.60 -63.20
N HIS A 1084 -11.92 37.45 -62.71
CA HIS A 1084 -12.81 37.38 -61.54
C HIS A 1084 -12.25 37.74 -60.17
#